data_AF-A0A1V9ZF18-F1
#
_entry.id   AF-A0A1V9ZF18-F1
#
_cell.length_a   1.000
_cell.length_b   1.000
_cell.length_c   1.000
_cell.angle_alpha   90.00
_cell.angle_beta   90.00
_cell.angle_gamma   90.00
#
_symmetry.space_group_name_H-M   'P 1'
#
loop_
_entity.id
_entity.type
_entity.pdbx_description
1 polymer ?
#
loop_
_entity_poly.entity_id
_entity_poly.type
_entity_poly.pdbx_seq_one_letter_code
_entity_poly.pdbx_strand_id
1 'polypeptide(L)'
;MLVVWVLAVIAHTLCAQTLSEVPFRTVEAFWSFRDGLDDWAPSSTATMEAEVNVDDGLLHGSVLGGAAFIDSPLLEVDVDDRHYIVVRMAYDGSCNLGSVVLERGSPVSTFTNRKAPFKDPVTMTFPTTSDGKQHVYYVPIYTQTQETITRIRLVPCARGAREGQSFNVDWIMLAKAPTITKVRGCIDQYSATRGSPPAANVSLVMTKTNGVHPVFATRFGPLSLPYATTYNCFPNDTVTIQGRNFGDAALVRINGRPCAEPHAQAPMLARDAFQEELLTCTLPLNPSGTPLVVTVINDAYRGLRFDGPMVAYAQPINLTAAPTLSNVAAHAIDVTWAPPGDLWQSLATTGYLVAWSSSSGAGSFVVGNVTTTTLQPLAANTTYNVTVTAIVENQRTAPWQAVDMYGRRAMDGSGIVGLPSPVAGPSVKTLLHDFEFSSFPARVILNNSATYPYTTLGPTGDAGGQGAFGLVLLGHANVPGLAMSTRADLPQVENCNDTSVCCDSTANGTCQLTCAALPARASPTASLTGIRNSSAVAVPVALPSLPACGPALRLTGSAPFLTGAAWYPRPQTVREGFATMFTFRISNPSFHCKFMDDVATYCRSRGGDGFAFVLQNVDETVIGRGGSGLGYDGLLNALSIEFDTCRYNPELLDAYENHVSVHTRGAATAASAHHSFSLGATTQVPDLTDGVHTVTIQYLPTLTPAMVFANHFQPSAYISQLFASSTMDWSTIGVGCLSVEVDGLVVLSVPIHLDATLQLTAGRAFVGFTAATGADTWQVHDVLSWAFDSWRLI
;
A
#
# COMPACT_ATOMS: atom_id res chain seq x y z
N MET A 1 -7.82 41.50 -68.32
CA MET A 1 -7.33 40.81 -69.53
C MET A 1 -6.76 39.47 -69.07
N LEU A 2 -7.05 38.35 -69.76
CA LEU A 2 -6.43 37.04 -69.51
C LEU A 2 -4.90 37.14 -69.72
N VAL A 3 -4.02 36.25 -69.21
CA VAL A 3 -4.01 34.78 -69.31
C VAL A 3 -3.32 34.12 -68.10
N VAL A 4 -3.79 32.91 -67.75
CA VAL A 4 -3.19 31.96 -66.80
C VAL A 4 -2.42 30.88 -67.58
N TRP A 5 -1.27 30.43 -67.07
CA TRP A 5 -0.76 29.06 -67.25
C TRP A 5 -0.19 28.54 -65.92
N VAL A 6 -0.35 27.23 -65.67
CA VAL A 6 -0.38 26.58 -64.34
C VAL A 6 0.08 25.11 -64.47
N LEU A 7 0.47 24.47 -63.35
CA LEU A 7 0.90 23.05 -63.15
C LEU A 7 2.35 22.72 -63.62
N ALA A 8 3.12 21.82 -62.99
CA ALA A 8 2.90 20.87 -61.86
C ALA A 8 4.24 20.40 -61.24
N VAL A 9 4.37 19.68 -60.10
CA VAL A 9 3.63 19.47 -58.82
C VAL A 9 4.58 18.63 -57.90
N ILE A 10 4.61 18.84 -56.57
CA ILE A 10 4.54 17.79 -55.51
C ILE A 10 4.25 18.46 -54.14
N ALA A 11 3.44 17.80 -53.32
CA ALA A 11 2.80 18.31 -52.11
C ALA A 11 3.74 18.58 -50.91
N HIS A 12 3.31 19.47 -50.01
CA HIS A 12 2.73 19.07 -48.72
C HIS A 12 1.78 20.13 -48.14
N THR A 13 0.66 19.69 -47.57
CA THR A 13 -0.28 20.54 -46.82
C THR A 13 0.17 20.73 -45.39
N LEU A 14 0.35 21.97 -44.95
CA LEU A 14 0.21 22.40 -43.54
C LEU A 14 0.18 23.93 -43.49
N CYS A 15 -1.02 24.53 -43.42
CA CYS A 15 -1.14 25.91 -42.95
C CYS A 15 -1.02 25.92 -41.41
N ALA A 16 0.22 25.97 -40.94
CA ALA A 16 0.55 26.48 -39.62
C ALA A 16 1.08 27.92 -39.79
N GLN A 17 0.80 28.82 -38.85
CA GLN A 17 1.32 30.19 -38.89
C GLN A 17 2.86 30.16 -38.91
N THR A 18 3.45 30.81 -39.92
CA THR A 18 4.88 30.69 -40.23
C THR A 18 5.69 31.80 -39.58
N LEU A 19 6.35 31.49 -38.45
CA LEU A 19 7.69 31.96 -38.00
C LEU A 19 8.16 33.43 -38.12
N SER A 20 7.40 34.37 -38.66
CA SER A 20 7.76 35.80 -38.77
C SER A 20 7.43 36.62 -37.51
N GLU A 21 6.80 35.99 -36.52
CA GLU A 21 6.23 36.66 -35.33
C GLU A 21 6.87 36.19 -34.00
N VAL A 22 7.95 35.38 -34.03
CA VAL A 22 8.62 34.86 -32.82
C VAL A 22 10.11 35.21 -32.78
N PRO A 23 10.49 36.31 -32.09
CA PRO A 23 11.87 36.59 -31.74
C PRO A 23 12.09 36.48 -30.23
N PHE A 24 12.44 35.29 -29.73
CA PHE A 24 13.13 35.14 -28.44
C PHE A 24 14.62 34.85 -28.67
N ARG A 25 15.25 35.68 -29.51
CA ARG A 25 16.71 35.68 -29.61
C ARG A 25 17.27 36.33 -28.35
N THR A 26 18.31 35.72 -27.78
CA THR A 26 19.07 36.24 -26.63
C THR A 26 19.59 37.67 -26.85
N VAL A 27 19.70 38.13 -28.09
CA VAL A 27 20.24 39.44 -28.48
C VAL A 27 19.13 40.36 -28.99
N GLU A 28 19.03 41.55 -28.41
CA GLU A 28 18.02 42.57 -28.79
C GLU A 28 18.62 43.68 -29.66
N ALA A 29 19.86 44.09 -29.35
CA ALA A 29 20.62 45.03 -30.14
C ALA A 29 22.09 44.60 -30.21
N PHE A 30 22.70 44.80 -31.37
CA PHE A 30 24.09 44.44 -31.64
C PHE A 30 24.70 45.49 -32.56
N TRP A 31 25.87 46.00 -32.18
CA TRP A 31 26.64 46.98 -32.92
C TRP A 31 28.01 46.38 -33.22
N SER A 32 28.44 46.48 -34.48
CA SER A 32 29.71 45.93 -34.95
C SER A 32 30.38 46.88 -35.91
N PHE A 33 31.58 47.32 -35.57
CA PHE A 33 32.23 48.46 -36.21
C PHE A 33 32.90 48.11 -37.56
N ARG A 34 32.26 47.24 -38.36
CA ARG A 34 32.73 46.82 -39.68
C ARG A 34 32.40 47.82 -40.77
N ASP A 35 31.22 48.43 -40.67
CA ASP A 35 30.69 49.35 -41.69
C ASP A 35 30.78 50.83 -41.26
N GLY A 36 31.37 51.10 -40.09
CA GLY A 36 31.60 52.45 -39.55
C GLY A 36 31.38 52.52 -38.03
N LEU A 37 31.07 53.71 -37.53
CA LEU A 37 30.84 53.98 -36.11
C LEU A 37 29.45 53.54 -35.60
N ASP A 38 28.51 53.13 -36.45
CA ASP A 38 27.12 52.79 -36.06
C ASP A 38 26.44 53.86 -35.15
N ASP A 39 26.63 55.14 -35.47
CA ASP A 39 26.20 56.32 -34.68
C ASP A 39 26.78 56.41 -33.24
N TRP A 40 27.76 55.58 -32.87
CA TRP A 40 28.55 55.73 -31.63
C TRP A 40 29.51 56.92 -31.69
N ALA A 41 29.91 57.39 -30.51
CA ALA A 41 30.81 58.54 -30.31
C ALA A 41 30.32 59.86 -31.00
N PRO A 42 29.04 60.28 -30.85
CA PRO A 42 28.51 61.48 -31.51
C PRO A 42 29.04 62.82 -30.96
N SER A 43 29.76 62.80 -29.85
CA SER A 43 30.35 63.98 -29.18
C SER A 43 31.71 64.36 -29.79
N SER A 44 32.25 65.54 -29.49
CA SER A 44 33.58 65.91 -30.00
C SER A 44 34.70 65.25 -29.18
N THR A 45 35.87 65.06 -29.79
CA THR A 45 37.11 64.55 -29.16
C THR A 45 37.41 65.22 -27.82
N ALA A 46 37.28 66.54 -27.74
CA ALA A 46 37.50 67.32 -26.52
C ALA A 46 36.43 67.10 -25.43
N THR A 47 35.22 66.69 -25.79
CA THR A 47 34.15 66.35 -24.83
C THR A 47 34.24 64.90 -24.36
N MET A 48 34.70 63.99 -25.22
CA MET A 48 34.87 62.56 -24.93
C MET A 48 36.17 62.22 -24.21
N GLU A 49 37.13 63.16 -24.16
CA GLU A 49 38.52 62.93 -23.70
C GLU A 49 39.20 61.74 -24.41
N ALA A 50 38.75 61.45 -25.64
CA ALA A 50 39.19 60.34 -26.46
C ALA A 50 39.10 60.70 -27.95
N GLU A 51 40.12 60.35 -28.72
CA GLU A 51 40.07 60.32 -30.18
C GLU A 51 39.63 58.92 -30.62
N VAL A 52 38.61 58.84 -31.46
CA VAL A 52 37.98 57.57 -31.87
C VAL A 52 37.98 57.47 -33.38
N ASN A 53 38.47 56.36 -33.92
CA ASN A 53 38.39 55.99 -35.34
C ASN A 53 37.89 54.54 -35.48
N VAL A 54 37.51 54.17 -36.71
CA VAL A 54 37.15 52.79 -37.06
C VAL A 54 38.08 52.31 -38.16
N ASP A 55 38.94 51.34 -37.83
CA ASP A 55 39.91 50.70 -38.72
C ASP A 55 39.84 49.17 -38.52
N ASP A 56 40.11 48.39 -39.56
CA ASP A 56 40.08 46.91 -39.57
C ASP A 56 38.81 46.25 -38.95
N GLY A 57 37.70 46.99 -38.89
CA GLY A 57 36.42 46.54 -38.32
C GLY A 57 36.31 46.67 -36.80
N LEU A 58 37.24 47.39 -36.16
CA LEU A 58 37.28 47.68 -34.73
C LEU A 58 37.10 49.18 -34.48
N LEU A 59 36.41 49.55 -33.40
CA LEU A 59 36.41 50.91 -32.87
C LEU A 59 37.67 51.11 -32.03
N HIS A 60 38.62 51.85 -32.59
CA HIS A 60 39.89 52.21 -31.96
C HIS A 60 39.75 53.56 -31.24
N GLY A 61 40.15 53.61 -29.97
CA GLY A 61 40.09 54.81 -29.15
C GLY A 61 41.42 55.11 -28.45
N SER A 62 41.96 56.31 -28.66
CA SER A 62 43.13 56.84 -27.97
C SER A 62 42.71 57.75 -26.82
N VAL A 63 43.18 57.48 -25.61
CA VAL A 63 42.86 58.21 -24.38
C VAL A 63 43.64 59.53 -24.35
N LEU A 64 42.92 60.65 -24.28
CA LEU A 64 43.48 62.00 -24.23
C LEU A 64 43.30 62.69 -22.86
N GLY A 65 42.48 62.12 -21.97
CA GLY A 65 42.19 62.68 -20.65
C GLY A 65 41.94 61.64 -19.57
N GLY A 66 41.51 62.09 -18.40
CA GLY A 66 41.34 61.26 -17.21
C GLY A 66 40.02 60.48 -17.16
N ALA A 67 39.06 60.81 -18.02
CA ALA A 67 37.70 60.25 -18.01
C ALA A 67 37.18 59.92 -19.41
N ALA A 68 38.02 59.35 -20.27
CA ALA A 68 37.68 58.93 -21.63
C ALA A 68 36.38 58.09 -21.72
N PHE A 69 35.44 58.51 -22.57
CA PHE A 69 34.16 57.81 -22.77
C PHE A 69 33.66 57.87 -24.22
N ILE A 70 32.79 56.92 -24.59
CA ILE A 70 32.03 56.94 -25.84
C ILE A 70 30.53 56.78 -25.54
N ASP A 71 29.70 57.61 -26.19
CA ASP A 71 28.23 57.56 -26.09
C ASP A 71 27.64 56.72 -27.24
N SER A 72 26.56 56.00 -26.95
CA SER A 72 25.78 55.22 -27.92
C SER A 72 24.90 56.09 -28.81
N PRO A 73 24.37 55.53 -29.92
CA PRO A 73 23.12 56.02 -30.52
C PRO A 73 21.98 56.12 -29.50
N LEU A 74 20.92 56.83 -29.86
CA LEU A 74 19.64 56.78 -29.14
C LEU A 74 19.03 55.39 -29.29
N LEU A 75 18.57 54.79 -28.20
CA LEU A 75 17.85 53.52 -28.17
C LEU A 75 16.57 53.65 -27.34
N GLU A 76 15.71 52.65 -27.39
CA GLU A 76 14.53 52.55 -26.53
C GLU A 76 14.35 51.06 -26.18
N VAL A 77 14.91 50.65 -25.03
CA VAL A 77 14.95 49.23 -24.59
C VAL A 77 14.41 49.11 -23.17
N ASP A 78 13.29 48.41 -23.02
CA ASP A 78 12.62 48.19 -21.73
C ASP A 78 13.27 47.04 -20.95
N VAL A 79 13.77 47.35 -19.74
CA VAL A 79 14.45 46.36 -18.90
C VAL A 79 13.45 45.46 -18.14
N ASP A 80 12.75 44.60 -18.88
CA ASP A 80 11.69 43.70 -18.39
C ASP A 80 12.19 42.34 -17.82
N ASP A 81 13.29 41.80 -18.36
CA ASP A 81 13.92 40.54 -17.94
C ASP A 81 15.41 40.75 -17.57
N ARG A 82 16.19 39.66 -17.44
CA ARG A 82 17.61 39.64 -17.09
C ARG A 82 18.53 40.19 -18.20
N HIS A 83 18.44 41.48 -18.47
CA HIS A 83 19.27 42.17 -19.45
C HIS A 83 20.73 42.34 -19.03
N TYR A 84 21.63 42.23 -19.99
CA TYR A 84 23.05 42.48 -19.89
C TYR A 84 23.51 43.37 -21.04
N ILE A 85 24.43 44.28 -20.75
CA ILE A 85 25.30 44.87 -21.76
C ILE A 85 26.55 43.99 -21.83
N VAL A 86 26.84 43.46 -23.01
CA VAL A 86 28.00 42.62 -23.28
C VAL A 86 28.91 43.36 -24.24
N VAL A 87 30.16 43.59 -23.84
CA VAL A 87 31.16 44.35 -24.60
C VAL A 87 32.36 43.46 -24.85
N ARG A 88 32.77 43.32 -26.12
CA ARG A 88 34.08 42.74 -26.45
C ARG A 88 35.06 43.87 -26.73
N MET A 89 36.03 44.06 -25.82
CA MET A 89 37.05 45.09 -25.96
C MET A 89 38.42 44.63 -25.46
N ALA A 90 39.46 45.23 -26.03
CA ALA A 90 40.82 45.22 -25.54
C ALA A 90 41.18 46.58 -24.91
N TYR A 91 42.03 46.58 -23.90
CA TYR A 91 42.61 47.79 -23.33
C TYR A 91 44.13 47.63 -23.21
N ASP A 92 44.88 48.63 -23.67
CA ASP A 92 46.34 48.69 -23.58
C ASP A 92 46.75 49.91 -22.75
N GLY A 93 47.34 49.65 -21.57
CA GLY A 93 47.63 50.69 -20.59
C GLY A 93 47.57 50.21 -19.14
N SER A 94 47.10 51.09 -18.23
CA SER A 94 47.09 50.85 -16.79
C SER A 94 45.70 50.91 -16.17
N CYS A 95 44.70 50.28 -16.80
CA CYS A 95 43.35 50.20 -16.28
C CYS A 95 43.09 48.92 -15.46
N ASN A 96 42.26 49.03 -14.44
CA ASN A 96 41.70 47.87 -13.72
C ASN A 96 40.17 47.89 -13.58
N LEU A 97 39.50 48.99 -13.93
CA LEU A 97 38.06 49.17 -13.76
C LEU A 97 37.50 50.04 -14.90
N GLY A 98 36.61 49.45 -15.69
CA GLY A 98 35.76 50.15 -16.66
C GLY A 98 34.39 50.42 -16.05
N SER A 99 33.61 51.28 -16.71
CA SER A 99 32.22 51.56 -16.31
C SER A 99 31.29 51.68 -17.50
N VAL A 100 30.01 51.38 -17.28
CA VAL A 100 28.91 51.72 -18.18
C VAL A 100 27.97 52.65 -17.43
N VAL A 101 27.61 53.78 -18.04
CA VAL A 101 26.63 54.74 -17.48
C VAL A 101 25.37 54.71 -18.35
N LEU A 102 24.20 54.59 -17.72
CA LEU A 102 22.90 54.54 -18.41
C LEU A 102 22.09 55.82 -18.16
N GLU A 103 21.42 56.30 -19.20
CA GLU A 103 20.28 57.22 -19.06
C GLU A 103 18.97 56.44 -19.13
N ARG A 104 18.01 56.82 -18.27
CA ARG A 104 16.76 56.08 -18.04
C ARG A 104 15.53 56.99 -18.14
N GLY A 105 14.37 56.39 -18.42
CA GLY A 105 13.04 57.00 -18.23
C GLY A 105 12.79 58.31 -19.00
N SER A 106 13.58 58.59 -20.03
CA SER A 106 13.58 59.86 -20.77
C SER A 106 13.13 59.64 -22.21
N PRO A 107 11.88 59.97 -22.58
CA PRO A 107 11.31 59.59 -23.86
C PRO A 107 12.15 60.10 -25.04
N VAL A 108 12.42 59.20 -25.99
CA VAL A 108 13.20 59.51 -27.19
C VAL A 108 12.29 60.17 -28.24
N SER A 109 12.81 61.21 -28.89
CA SER A 109 12.14 61.90 -29.98
C SER A 109 13.15 62.34 -31.03
N THR A 110 12.69 62.73 -32.21
CA THR A 110 13.53 63.31 -33.26
C THR A 110 14.26 64.60 -32.86
N PHE A 111 13.86 65.22 -31.74
CA PHE A 111 14.48 66.42 -31.17
C PHE A 111 15.38 66.14 -29.96
N THR A 112 15.54 64.88 -29.54
CA THR A 112 16.36 64.52 -28.37
C THR A 112 17.83 64.80 -28.66
N ASN A 113 18.38 65.80 -27.94
CA ASN A 113 19.76 66.23 -28.12
C ASN A 113 20.75 65.15 -27.64
N ARG A 114 21.32 64.40 -28.59
CA ARG A 114 22.31 63.33 -28.34
C ARG A 114 23.52 63.79 -27.52
N LYS A 115 23.87 65.08 -27.58
CA LYS A 115 25.02 65.71 -26.88
C LYS A 115 24.66 66.33 -25.51
N ALA A 116 23.41 66.25 -25.07
CA ALA A 116 23.03 66.74 -23.76
C ALA A 116 23.65 65.88 -22.64
N PRO A 117 23.97 66.43 -21.46
CA PRO A 117 24.32 65.63 -20.28
C PRO A 117 23.26 64.56 -19.99
N PHE A 118 23.68 63.44 -19.41
CA PHE A 118 22.77 62.36 -19.03
C PHE A 118 21.91 62.81 -17.85
N LYS A 119 20.60 62.56 -17.93
CA LYS A 119 19.62 62.84 -16.87
C LYS A 119 19.48 61.60 -15.97
N ASP A 120 19.67 61.78 -14.66
CA ASP A 120 19.69 60.70 -13.66
C ASP A 120 20.57 59.48 -14.06
N PRO A 121 21.88 59.68 -14.29
CA PRO A 121 22.76 58.62 -14.77
C PRO A 121 23.02 57.52 -13.73
N VAL A 122 22.86 56.26 -14.12
CA VAL A 122 23.25 55.09 -13.32
C VAL A 122 24.56 54.51 -13.82
N THR A 123 25.58 54.49 -12.96
CA THR A 123 26.92 53.95 -13.27
C THR A 123 27.08 52.54 -12.73
N MET A 124 27.42 51.59 -13.60
CA MET A 124 27.81 50.22 -13.25
C MET A 124 29.29 50.02 -13.58
N THR A 125 30.07 49.50 -12.64
CA THR A 125 31.50 49.23 -12.84
C THR A 125 31.74 47.77 -13.20
N PHE A 126 32.79 47.49 -13.98
CA PHE A 126 33.21 46.13 -14.31
C PHE A 126 34.74 46.01 -14.35
N PRO A 127 35.31 44.88 -13.88
CA PRO A 127 36.77 44.69 -13.90
C PRO A 127 37.27 44.64 -15.34
N THR A 128 38.30 45.42 -15.66
CA THR A 128 38.88 45.50 -17.01
C THR A 128 40.31 44.97 -17.00
N THR A 129 40.66 44.16 -18.00
CA THR A 129 41.99 43.56 -18.17
C THR A 129 42.81 44.42 -19.13
N SER A 130 43.95 44.95 -18.68
CA SER A 130 44.88 45.73 -19.51
C SER A 130 46.04 44.87 -20.02
N ASP A 131 45.74 43.90 -20.89
CA ASP A 131 46.74 43.02 -21.53
C ASP A 131 46.82 43.21 -23.06
N GLY A 132 46.15 44.25 -23.59
CA GLY A 132 46.07 44.54 -25.03
C GLY A 132 45.25 43.53 -25.83
N LYS A 133 44.59 42.54 -25.19
CA LYS A 133 43.84 41.48 -25.88
C LYS A 133 42.33 41.65 -25.74
N GLN A 134 41.59 41.09 -26.69
CA GLN A 134 40.13 41.13 -26.71
C GLN A 134 39.53 40.22 -25.63
N HIS A 135 38.88 40.82 -24.64
CA HIS A 135 38.10 40.14 -23.59
C HIS A 135 36.62 40.49 -23.70
N VAL A 136 35.75 39.61 -23.19
CA VAL A 136 34.29 39.82 -23.19
C VAL A 136 33.82 40.13 -21.77
N TYR A 137 33.25 41.31 -21.58
CA TYR A 137 32.73 41.81 -20.31
C TYR A 137 31.20 41.75 -20.30
N TYR A 138 30.61 41.35 -19.18
CA TYR A 138 29.16 41.17 -19.02
C TYR A 138 28.66 42.05 -17.87
N VAL A 139 27.82 43.04 -18.16
CA VAL A 139 27.34 44.06 -17.22
C VAL A 139 25.83 43.86 -16.95
N PRO A 140 25.41 43.42 -15.75
CA PRO A 140 24.03 43.04 -15.45
C PRO A 140 23.11 44.25 -15.15
N ILE A 141 22.52 44.83 -16.18
CA ILE A 141 21.75 46.09 -16.08
C ILE A 141 20.41 45.92 -15.33
N TYR A 142 19.81 44.71 -15.40
CA TYR A 142 18.57 44.37 -14.67
C TYR A 142 18.67 44.49 -13.14
N THR A 143 19.88 44.61 -12.59
CA THR A 143 20.09 44.76 -11.14
C THR A 143 19.90 46.18 -10.64
N GLN A 144 19.90 47.18 -11.54
CA GLN A 144 19.88 48.60 -11.19
C GLN A 144 18.61 49.33 -11.66
N THR A 145 17.87 48.77 -12.62
CA THR A 145 16.70 49.41 -13.21
C THR A 145 15.72 48.40 -13.81
N GLN A 146 14.44 48.80 -13.85
CA GLN A 146 13.36 48.16 -14.65
C GLN A 146 12.70 49.17 -15.60
N GLU A 147 13.33 50.34 -15.80
CA GLU A 147 12.88 51.40 -16.70
C GLU A 147 13.56 51.29 -18.07
N THR A 148 12.95 51.91 -19.09
CA THR A 148 13.49 52.04 -20.43
C THR A 148 14.86 52.73 -20.44
N ILE A 149 15.85 52.09 -21.07
CA ILE A 149 17.19 52.67 -21.31
C ILE A 149 17.17 53.42 -22.64
N THR A 150 17.74 54.63 -22.62
CA THR A 150 17.62 55.60 -23.73
C THR A 150 18.97 55.97 -24.35
N ARG A 151 20.02 56.01 -23.53
CA ARG A 151 21.43 56.17 -23.95
C ARG A 151 22.35 55.35 -23.04
N ILE A 152 23.43 54.85 -23.63
CA ILE A 152 24.51 54.12 -22.96
C ILE A 152 25.81 54.90 -23.17
N ARG A 153 26.58 55.10 -22.11
CA ARG A 153 27.94 55.63 -22.16
C ARG A 153 28.91 54.56 -21.68
N LEU A 154 29.76 54.09 -22.58
CA LEU A 154 30.87 53.21 -22.22
C LEU A 154 32.06 54.08 -21.79
N VAL A 155 32.61 53.79 -20.61
CA VAL A 155 33.84 54.38 -20.06
C VAL A 155 34.86 53.25 -20.02
N PRO A 156 35.70 53.07 -21.07
CA PRO A 156 36.63 51.93 -21.17
C PRO A 156 37.59 51.84 -20.00
N CYS A 157 37.94 52.99 -19.41
CA CYS A 157 38.64 53.03 -18.14
C CYS A 157 38.13 54.14 -17.22
N ALA A 158 37.50 53.77 -16.10
CA ALA A 158 37.06 54.69 -15.06
C ALA A 158 38.11 54.90 -13.95
N ARG A 159 39.12 54.02 -13.85
CA ARG A 159 40.22 54.15 -12.88
C ARG A 159 41.55 53.66 -13.45
N GLY A 160 42.51 54.58 -13.53
CA GLY A 160 43.88 54.28 -14.00
C GLY A 160 44.17 54.72 -15.44
N ALA A 161 43.21 55.36 -16.12
CA ALA A 161 43.39 56.00 -17.41
C ALA A 161 44.56 57.00 -17.38
N ARG A 162 45.37 56.99 -18.44
CA ARG A 162 46.41 57.99 -18.70
C ARG A 162 46.40 58.35 -20.18
N GLU A 163 46.84 59.57 -20.46
CA GLU A 163 47.07 60.06 -21.83
C GLU A 163 48.01 59.10 -22.59
N GLY A 164 47.66 58.78 -23.84
CA GLY A 164 48.42 57.86 -24.71
C GLY A 164 48.13 56.37 -24.51
N GLN A 165 47.16 56.00 -23.66
CA GLN A 165 46.62 54.63 -23.59
C GLN A 165 45.60 54.40 -24.70
N SER A 166 45.34 53.15 -25.07
CA SER A 166 44.37 52.82 -26.13
C SER A 166 43.37 51.74 -25.74
N PHE A 167 42.20 51.76 -26.37
CA PHE A 167 41.17 50.75 -26.24
C PHE A 167 40.59 50.39 -27.61
N ASN A 168 40.30 49.12 -27.84
CA ASN A 168 39.83 48.61 -29.13
C ASN A 168 38.55 47.79 -28.91
N VAL A 169 37.38 48.29 -29.31
CA VAL A 169 36.09 47.60 -29.16
C VAL A 169 35.75 46.88 -30.46
N ASP A 170 35.45 45.58 -30.37
CA ASP A 170 35.07 44.73 -31.51
C ASP A 170 33.55 44.79 -31.76
N TRP A 171 32.76 44.62 -30.69
CA TRP A 171 31.31 44.78 -30.74
C TRP A 171 30.73 45.10 -29.35
N ILE A 172 29.54 45.68 -29.38
CA ILE A 172 28.70 45.96 -28.20
C ILE A 172 27.34 45.32 -28.43
N MET A 173 26.79 44.68 -27.40
CA MET A 173 25.56 43.90 -27.49
C MET A 173 24.67 44.14 -26.27
N LEU A 174 23.36 44.29 -26.50
CA LEU A 174 22.32 44.19 -25.48
C LEU A 174 21.69 42.80 -25.60
N ALA A 175 21.71 42.04 -24.50
CA ALA A 175 21.27 40.65 -24.50
C ALA A 175 20.55 40.25 -23.21
N LYS A 176 19.50 39.44 -23.33
CA LYS A 176 18.76 38.82 -22.23
C LYS A 176 19.43 37.50 -21.85
N ALA A 177 19.83 37.34 -20.59
CA ALA A 177 20.34 36.07 -20.10
C ALA A 177 19.22 35.03 -19.96
N PRO A 178 19.55 33.72 -19.95
CA PRO A 178 18.60 32.65 -19.67
C PRO A 178 17.77 32.92 -18.40
N THR A 179 16.46 32.69 -18.50
CA THR A 179 15.53 32.74 -17.36
C THR A 179 14.74 31.43 -17.32
N ILE A 180 14.98 30.59 -16.30
CA ILE A 180 14.22 29.35 -16.09
C ILE A 180 12.93 29.66 -15.32
N THR A 181 11.82 29.10 -15.79
CA THR A 181 10.51 29.15 -15.13
C THR A 181 10.13 27.81 -14.52
N LYS A 182 10.35 26.69 -15.23
CA LYS A 182 9.97 25.35 -14.76
C LYS A 182 11.08 24.33 -14.99
N VAL A 183 11.29 23.42 -14.05
CA VAL A 183 12.00 22.16 -14.27
C VAL A 183 11.07 21.03 -13.84
N ARG A 184 10.75 20.15 -14.78
CA ARG A 184 9.78 19.06 -14.64
C ARG A 184 10.41 17.72 -14.98
N GLY A 185 9.83 16.62 -14.54
CA GLY A 185 10.21 15.30 -15.02
C GLY A 185 10.48 14.24 -13.95
N CYS A 186 10.15 14.48 -12.69
CA CYS A 186 10.11 13.46 -11.63
C CYS A 186 8.77 13.61 -10.88
N ILE A 187 8.78 14.04 -9.61
CA ILE A 187 7.60 14.60 -8.93
C ILE A 187 7.63 16.13 -9.08
N ASP A 188 6.75 16.66 -9.92
CA ASP A 188 6.69 18.10 -10.20
C ASP A 188 6.05 18.89 -9.03
N GLN A 189 6.77 19.90 -8.54
CA GLN A 189 6.39 20.84 -7.49
C GLN A 189 6.08 22.21 -8.09
N TYR A 190 4.81 22.56 -8.22
CA TYR A 190 4.35 23.77 -8.89
C TYR A 190 4.12 24.93 -7.91
N SER A 191 4.54 26.15 -8.27
CA SER A 191 4.41 27.35 -7.42
C SER A 191 3.83 28.54 -8.20
N ALA A 192 3.00 29.33 -7.52
CA ALA A 192 2.39 30.53 -8.10
C ALA A 192 3.39 31.69 -8.21
N THR A 193 4.31 31.80 -7.25
CA THR A 193 5.43 32.77 -7.27
C THR A 193 6.71 32.07 -6.81
N ARG A 194 7.88 32.64 -7.13
CA ARG A 194 9.16 32.12 -6.63
C ARG A 194 9.18 32.18 -5.10
N GLY A 195 9.29 31.03 -4.45
CA GLY A 195 9.29 30.91 -2.98
C GLY A 195 7.93 30.71 -2.33
N SER A 196 6.81 30.68 -3.08
CA SER A 196 5.53 30.21 -2.51
C SER A 196 5.59 28.71 -2.21
N PRO A 197 4.87 28.21 -1.18
CA PRO A 197 4.75 26.79 -0.93
C PRO A 197 4.34 26.04 -2.21
N PRO A 198 5.03 24.93 -2.57
CA PRO A 198 4.71 24.18 -3.76
C PRO A 198 3.41 23.39 -3.59
N ALA A 199 2.72 23.17 -4.71
CA ALA A 199 1.57 22.30 -4.85
C ALA A 199 1.82 21.25 -5.95
N ALA A 200 1.15 20.11 -5.87
CA ALA A 200 1.13 19.13 -6.95
C ALA A 200 -0.33 18.74 -7.25
N ASN A 201 -0.63 18.52 -8.53
CA ASN A 201 -1.90 17.94 -8.94
C ASN A 201 -1.81 16.41 -8.75
N VAL A 202 -2.22 15.93 -7.57
CA VAL A 202 -2.15 14.50 -7.20
C VAL A 202 -3.54 13.92 -7.09
N SER A 203 -3.78 12.81 -7.79
CA SER A 203 -4.93 11.93 -7.56
C SER A 203 -4.46 10.67 -6.83
N LEU A 204 -4.99 10.43 -5.63
CA LEU A 204 -4.79 9.18 -4.90
C LEU A 204 -5.78 8.13 -5.42
N VAL A 205 -5.26 7.09 -6.06
CA VAL A 205 -6.04 5.91 -6.47
C VAL A 205 -5.91 4.87 -5.37
N MET A 206 -7.01 4.56 -4.70
CA MET A 206 -7.07 3.47 -3.73
C MET A 206 -7.68 2.23 -4.40
N THR A 207 -6.89 1.17 -4.51
CA THR A 207 -7.33 -0.16 -4.94
C THR A 207 -7.42 -1.07 -3.73
N LYS A 208 -8.36 -2.02 -3.73
CA LYS A 208 -8.50 -3.01 -2.67
C LYS A 208 -8.10 -4.40 -3.15
N THR A 209 -7.13 -5.05 -2.50
CA THR A 209 -6.67 -6.39 -2.92
C THR A 209 -7.71 -7.47 -2.67
N ASN A 210 -8.42 -7.38 -1.55
CA ASN A 210 -9.41 -8.36 -1.09
C ASN A 210 -10.80 -7.72 -0.77
N GLY A 211 -11.08 -6.54 -1.33
CA GLY A 211 -12.30 -5.78 -1.02
C GLY A 211 -12.28 -4.99 0.30
N VAL A 212 -11.27 -5.18 1.15
CA VAL A 212 -11.09 -4.42 2.40
C VAL A 212 -9.75 -3.68 2.46
N HIS A 213 -8.63 -4.36 2.23
CA HIS A 213 -7.27 -3.85 2.36
C HIS A 213 -6.94 -2.74 1.35
N PRO A 214 -6.66 -1.49 1.77
CA PRO A 214 -6.37 -0.40 0.86
C PRO A 214 -4.90 -0.35 0.44
N VAL A 215 -4.67 -0.32 -0.88
CA VAL A 215 -3.37 -0.06 -1.51
C VAL A 215 -3.44 1.29 -2.22
N PHE A 216 -2.47 2.16 -1.97
CA PHE A 216 -2.49 3.54 -2.46
C PHE A 216 -1.50 3.77 -3.60
N ALA A 217 -2.00 4.08 -4.80
CA ALA A 217 -1.19 4.52 -5.92
C ALA A 217 -1.38 6.02 -6.17
N THR A 218 -0.28 6.77 -6.20
CA THR A 218 -0.27 8.19 -6.58
C THR A 218 -0.27 8.34 -8.10
N ARG A 219 -1.15 9.21 -8.62
CA ARG A 219 -1.11 9.66 -10.02
C ARG A 219 -0.88 11.17 -10.05
N PHE A 220 0.20 11.58 -10.72
CA PHE A 220 0.56 12.99 -10.88
C PHE A 220 0.02 13.51 -12.21
N GLY A 221 -0.68 14.64 -12.16
CA GLY A 221 -1.11 15.41 -13.31
C GLY A 221 -0.30 16.70 -13.48
N PRO A 222 -0.36 17.35 -14.65
CA PRO A 222 0.17 18.69 -14.83
C PRO A 222 -0.69 19.72 -14.08
N LEU A 223 -0.09 20.87 -13.74
CA LEU A 223 -0.79 22.03 -13.20
C LEU A 223 -0.38 23.31 -13.94
N SER A 224 -1.35 24.20 -14.21
CA SER A 224 -1.14 25.44 -14.96
C SER A 224 -0.61 26.59 -14.09
N LEU A 225 0.48 26.36 -13.34
CA LEU A 225 1.19 27.40 -12.60
C LEU A 225 2.47 27.85 -13.34
N PRO A 226 2.93 29.10 -13.13
CA PRO A 226 4.05 29.67 -13.86
C PRO A 226 5.41 29.08 -13.48
N TYR A 227 5.61 28.65 -12.22
CA TYR A 227 6.88 28.07 -11.76
C TYR A 227 6.74 26.60 -11.39
N ALA A 228 7.80 25.83 -11.61
CA ALA A 228 7.90 24.47 -11.08
C ALA A 228 9.35 24.04 -10.80
N THR A 229 9.54 23.24 -9.74
CA THR A 229 10.75 22.47 -9.45
C THR A 229 10.44 20.98 -9.53
N THR A 230 11.45 20.11 -9.55
CA THR A 230 11.27 18.66 -9.59
C THR A 230 11.92 17.98 -8.39
N TYR A 231 11.18 17.06 -7.77
CA TYR A 231 11.54 16.35 -6.54
C TYR A 231 11.60 14.83 -6.78
N ASN A 232 12.33 14.12 -5.92
CA ASN A 232 12.45 12.66 -5.94
C ASN A 232 12.98 12.05 -7.27
N CYS A 233 13.96 12.69 -7.90
CA CYS A 233 14.57 12.18 -9.13
C CYS A 233 15.60 11.06 -8.89
N PHE A 234 15.65 10.08 -9.79
CA PHE A 234 16.69 9.04 -9.82
C PHE A 234 17.82 9.40 -10.79
N PRO A 235 19.03 8.81 -10.62
CA PRO A 235 20.08 8.91 -11.63
C PRO A 235 19.60 8.37 -12.98
N ASN A 236 20.00 9.02 -14.07
CA ASN A 236 19.52 8.77 -15.44
C ASN A 236 18.04 9.10 -15.72
N ASP A 237 17.26 9.64 -14.78
CA ASP A 237 15.95 10.22 -15.13
C ASP A 237 16.15 11.41 -16.08
N THR A 238 15.21 11.57 -17.03
CA THR A 238 15.20 12.71 -17.96
C THR A 238 14.30 13.81 -17.42
N VAL A 239 14.86 14.99 -17.16
CA VAL A 239 14.12 16.21 -16.79
C VAL A 239 14.03 17.17 -17.96
N THR A 240 12.91 17.88 -18.05
CA THR A 240 12.67 18.95 -19.02
C THR A 240 12.82 20.29 -18.32
N ILE A 241 13.68 21.16 -18.84
CA ILE A 241 13.94 22.50 -18.36
C ILE A 241 13.23 23.47 -19.30
N GLN A 242 12.43 24.37 -18.73
CA GLN A 242 11.59 25.32 -19.46
C GLN A 242 11.88 26.75 -19.01
N GLY A 243 11.96 27.66 -19.97
CA GLY A 243 12.34 29.03 -19.71
C GLY A 243 12.38 29.87 -20.98
N ARG A 244 13.21 30.93 -20.98
CA ARG A 244 13.32 31.90 -22.08
C ARG A 244 14.78 32.30 -22.29
N ASN A 245 15.05 32.85 -23.47
CA ASN A 245 16.33 33.45 -23.86
C ASN A 245 17.50 32.45 -23.85
N PHE A 246 17.26 31.16 -24.10
CA PHE A 246 18.33 30.16 -24.15
C PHE A 246 19.27 30.40 -25.35
N GLY A 247 18.71 30.87 -26.47
CA GLY A 247 19.43 31.20 -27.71
C GLY A 247 19.65 29.99 -28.61
N ASP A 248 20.37 30.16 -29.72
CA ASP A 248 20.46 29.14 -30.77
C ASP A 248 21.01 27.78 -30.26
N ALA A 249 21.86 27.80 -29.22
CA ALA A 249 22.28 26.61 -28.48
C ALA A 249 22.60 26.94 -27.01
N ALA A 250 22.25 26.03 -26.09
CA ALA A 250 22.52 26.14 -24.67
C ALA A 250 23.25 24.91 -24.09
N LEU A 251 24.16 25.16 -23.15
CA LEU A 251 24.84 24.17 -22.33
C LEU A 251 24.10 24.03 -21.00
N VAL A 252 23.69 22.82 -20.64
CA VAL A 252 23.02 22.54 -19.37
C VAL A 252 23.97 21.78 -18.43
N ARG A 253 24.03 22.22 -17.17
CA ARG A 253 24.79 21.56 -16.10
C ARG A 253 23.92 21.39 -14.85
N ILE A 254 24.07 20.25 -14.19
CA ILE A 254 23.46 19.94 -12.89
C ILE A 254 24.59 19.89 -11.87
N ASN A 255 24.61 20.85 -10.95
CA ASN A 255 25.63 21.01 -9.90
C ASN A 255 27.06 20.91 -10.45
N GLY A 256 27.32 21.70 -11.50
CA GLY A 256 28.62 21.79 -12.18
C GLY A 256 28.93 20.70 -13.22
N ARG A 257 28.26 19.55 -13.19
CA ARG A 257 28.44 18.45 -14.18
C ARG A 257 27.54 18.66 -15.40
N PRO A 258 28.00 18.39 -16.64
CA PRO A 258 27.13 18.41 -17.81
C PRO A 258 26.02 17.35 -17.69
N CYS A 259 24.88 17.60 -18.33
CA CYS A 259 23.90 16.54 -18.60
C CYS A 259 24.52 15.47 -19.51
N ALA A 260 24.00 14.24 -19.48
CA ALA A 260 24.36 13.27 -20.51
C ALA A 260 23.90 13.75 -21.90
N GLU A 261 24.59 13.30 -22.95
CA GLU A 261 24.54 13.84 -24.32
C GLU A 261 23.12 14.19 -24.84
N PRO A 262 22.95 15.31 -25.58
CA PRO A 262 24.01 16.19 -26.12
C PRO A 262 24.54 17.24 -25.13
N HIS A 263 25.85 17.50 -25.19
CA HIS A 263 26.52 18.57 -24.43
C HIS A 263 25.95 19.99 -24.65
N ALA A 264 25.56 20.30 -25.89
CA ALA A 264 24.93 21.55 -26.30
C ALA A 264 23.63 21.22 -27.05
N GLN A 265 22.54 21.90 -26.73
CA GLN A 265 21.21 21.60 -27.26
C GLN A 265 20.56 22.84 -27.86
N ALA A 266 19.97 22.70 -29.04
CA ALA A 266 19.08 23.71 -29.60
C ALA A 266 17.71 23.63 -28.88
N PRO A 267 17.18 24.74 -28.36
CA PRO A 267 15.89 24.74 -27.67
C PRO A 267 14.73 24.41 -28.61
N MET A 268 13.69 23.78 -28.06
CA MET A 268 12.42 23.54 -28.75
C MET A 268 11.30 24.39 -28.15
N LEU A 269 10.37 24.89 -28.96
CA LEU A 269 9.23 25.66 -28.45
C LEU A 269 8.33 24.82 -27.52
N ALA A 270 7.96 25.38 -26.36
CA ALA A 270 7.10 24.73 -25.40
C ALA A 270 5.64 24.66 -25.89
N ARG A 271 5.05 23.46 -25.84
CA ARG A 271 3.66 23.24 -26.28
C ARG A 271 2.62 23.86 -25.34
N ASP A 272 2.98 24.09 -24.08
CA ASP A 272 2.11 24.64 -23.03
C ASP A 272 2.32 26.13 -22.77
N ALA A 273 3.35 26.75 -23.38
CA ALA A 273 3.61 28.17 -23.32
C ALA A 273 4.36 28.65 -24.58
N PHE A 274 3.66 29.28 -25.51
CA PHE A 274 4.21 29.71 -26.81
C PHE A 274 5.35 30.75 -26.74
N GLN A 275 5.61 31.32 -25.56
CA GLN A 275 6.71 32.25 -25.28
C GLN A 275 7.88 31.60 -24.51
N GLU A 276 7.88 30.28 -24.39
CA GLU A 276 8.91 29.55 -23.65
C GLU A 276 9.55 28.44 -24.50
N GLU A 277 10.79 28.13 -24.15
CA GLU A 277 11.68 27.17 -24.76
C GLU A 277 11.89 25.98 -23.83
N LEU A 278 12.17 24.80 -24.40
CA LEU A 278 12.43 23.54 -23.71
C LEU A 278 13.82 23.01 -24.04
N LEU A 279 14.52 22.52 -23.01
CA LEU A 279 15.76 21.76 -23.08
C LEU A 279 15.58 20.44 -22.30
N THR A 280 16.27 19.37 -22.69
CA THR A 280 16.13 18.04 -22.07
C THR A 280 17.44 17.58 -21.45
N CYS A 281 17.45 17.32 -20.15
CA CYS A 281 18.64 16.90 -19.42
C CYS A 281 18.44 15.51 -18.83
N THR A 282 19.26 14.55 -19.25
CA THR A 282 19.39 13.28 -18.52
C THR A 282 20.32 13.48 -17.33
N LEU A 283 19.78 13.18 -16.14
CA LEU A 283 20.40 13.50 -14.86
C LEU A 283 21.66 12.65 -14.58
N PRO A 284 22.77 13.26 -14.14
CA PRO A 284 24.05 12.56 -14.00
C PRO A 284 24.06 11.53 -12.86
N LEU A 285 24.98 10.57 -12.94
CA LEU A 285 25.27 9.64 -11.85
C LEU A 285 25.94 10.38 -10.67
N ASN A 286 25.46 10.13 -9.45
CA ASN A 286 26.03 10.59 -8.17
C ASN A 286 26.33 12.12 -8.05
N PRO A 287 25.34 13.02 -8.12
CA PRO A 287 25.54 14.41 -7.69
C PRO A 287 25.40 14.55 -6.17
N SER A 288 26.37 15.20 -5.54
CA SER A 288 26.40 15.44 -4.09
C SER A 288 25.79 16.80 -3.74
N GLY A 289 24.72 16.80 -2.93
CA GLY A 289 24.05 18.01 -2.43
C GLY A 289 22.57 18.08 -2.81
N THR A 290 21.74 18.68 -1.96
CA THR A 290 20.31 18.89 -2.21
C THR A 290 19.85 20.20 -1.55
N PRO A 291 19.10 21.07 -2.25
CA PRO A 291 18.72 20.98 -3.66
C PRO A 291 19.90 21.17 -4.62
N LEU A 292 19.80 20.61 -5.83
CA LEU A 292 20.80 20.76 -6.88
C LEU A 292 20.55 22.02 -7.71
N VAL A 293 21.62 22.76 -7.95
CA VAL A 293 21.63 23.92 -8.84
C VAL A 293 21.59 23.45 -10.29
N VAL A 294 20.54 23.84 -11.01
CA VAL A 294 20.48 23.78 -12.47
C VAL A 294 21.13 25.04 -13.02
N THR A 295 22.16 24.85 -13.82
CA THR A 295 22.90 25.91 -14.49
C THR A 295 22.64 25.80 -16.00
N VAL A 296 22.09 26.85 -16.61
CA VAL A 296 21.89 26.94 -18.07
C VAL A 296 22.73 28.10 -18.58
N ILE A 297 23.58 27.83 -19.57
CA ILE A 297 24.56 28.77 -20.13
C ILE A 297 24.31 28.87 -21.64
N ASN A 298 24.21 30.08 -22.19
CA ASN A 298 24.19 30.27 -23.64
C ASN A 298 25.57 29.86 -24.23
N ASP A 299 25.60 28.99 -25.24
CA ASP A 299 26.88 28.41 -25.70
C ASP A 299 27.79 29.44 -26.39
N ALA A 300 27.19 30.34 -27.18
CA ALA A 300 27.91 31.43 -27.85
C ALA A 300 28.43 32.49 -26.86
N TYR A 301 27.61 32.85 -25.86
CA TYR A 301 27.88 33.92 -24.90
C TYR A 301 27.92 33.39 -23.47
N ARG A 302 28.97 32.64 -23.13
CA ARG A 302 29.06 31.82 -21.90
C ARG A 302 28.98 32.59 -20.56
N GLY A 303 29.06 33.91 -20.56
CA GLY A 303 28.78 34.73 -19.36
C GLY A 303 27.27 34.92 -19.11
N LEU A 304 26.42 34.74 -20.12
CA LEU A 304 24.97 34.73 -19.98
C LEU A 304 24.52 33.37 -19.44
N ARG A 305 24.31 33.31 -18.12
CA ARG A 305 23.89 32.09 -17.42
C ARG A 305 22.77 32.31 -16.42
N PHE A 306 22.01 31.26 -16.17
CA PHE A 306 21.11 31.09 -15.04
C PHE A 306 21.69 30.05 -14.09
N ASP A 307 21.53 30.26 -12.79
CA ASP A 307 21.85 29.30 -11.73
C ASP A 307 20.66 29.28 -10.75
N GLY A 308 20.05 28.11 -10.49
CA GLY A 308 18.96 28.03 -9.50
C GLY A 308 18.70 26.62 -8.94
N PRO A 309 18.34 26.48 -7.66
CA PRO A 309 18.04 25.19 -7.03
C PRO A 309 16.67 24.66 -7.50
N MET A 310 16.66 23.80 -8.52
CA MET A 310 15.42 23.38 -9.20
C MET A 310 15.19 21.85 -9.22
N VAL A 311 16.18 21.05 -8.83
CA VAL A 311 16.13 19.57 -8.85
C VAL A 311 16.50 19.02 -7.47
N ALA A 312 15.74 18.06 -6.98
CA ALA A 312 16.11 17.23 -5.83
C ALA A 312 16.08 15.75 -6.20
N TYR A 313 17.16 15.03 -5.87
CA TYR A 313 17.21 13.58 -6.04
C TYR A 313 16.41 12.87 -4.94
N ALA A 314 16.04 11.62 -5.22
CA ALA A 314 15.47 10.72 -4.24
C ALA A 314 16.43 10.55 -3.04
N GLN A 315 15.87 10.61 -1.84
CA GLN A 315 16.60 10.50 -0.56
C GLN A 315 15.95 9.42 0.31
N PRO A 316 16.72 8.77 1.20
CA PRO A 316 16.16 7.87 2.20
C PRO A 316 15.16 8.60 3.11
N ILE A 317 13.98 8.02 3.29
CA ILE A 317 12.91 8.56 4.14
C ILE A 317 12.92 7.81 5.47
N ASN A 318 12.90 8.56 6.58
CA ASN A 318 12.99 7.99 7.93
C ASN A 318 11.64 8.07 8.63
N LEU A 319 11.13 6.94 9.12
CA LEU A 319 9.89 6.89 9.89
C LEU A 319 10.17 7.22 11.36
N THR A 320 9.48 8.24 11.88
CA THR A 320 9.66 8.71 13.27
C THR A 320 8.74 8.03 14.28
N ALA A 321 7.61 7.48 13.82
CA ALA A 321 6.67 6.74 14.65
C ALA A 321 7.02 5.24 14.69
N ALA A 322 6.85 4.62 15.86
CA ALA A 322 6.90 3.17 15.98
C ALA A 322 5.61 2.56 15.37
N PRO A 323 5.69 1.39 14.70
CA PRO A 323 4.52 0.64 14.28
C PRO A 323 3.76 0.08 15.49
N THR A 324 2.43 -0.03 15.38
CA THR A 324 1.57 -0.70 16.35
C THR A 324 1.36 -2.16 15.95
N LEU A 325 1.36 -3.05 16.95
CA LEU A 325 1.09 -4.47 16.79
C LEU A 325 -0.30 -4.79 17.35
N SER A 326 -1.03 -5.65 16.65
CA SER A 326 -2.46 -5.89 16.88
C SER A 326 -2.86 -7.28 16.37
N ASN A 327 -4.10 -7.68 16.65
CA ASN A 327 -4.74 -8.91 16.16
C ASN A 327 -3.83 -10.16 16.25
N VAL A 328 -3.23 -10.35 17.42
CA VAL A 328 -2.23 -11.41 17.66
C VAL A 328 -2.83 -12.80 17.47
N ALA A 329 -2.06 -13.66 16.79
CA ALA A 329 -2.35 -15.07 16.50
C ALA A 329 -1.17 -15.94 16.98
N ALA A 330 -1.25 -17.26 16.83
CA ALA A 330 -0.14 -18.18 17.14
C ALA A 330 1.01 -18.02 16.14
N HIS A 331 0.70 -18.02 14.84
CA HIS A 331 1.69 -17.97 13.77
C HIS A 331 1.72 -16.63 13.02
N ALA A 332 1.05 -15.59 13.53
CA ALA A 332 0.98 -14.29 12.87
C ALA A 332 0.69 -13.10 13.79
N ILE A 333 1.03 -11.89 13.34
CA ILE A 333 0.75 -10.61 14.01
C ILE A 333 0.38 -9.56 12.94
N ASP A 334 -0.68 -8.78 13.15
CA ASP A 334 -0.98 -7.62 12.30
C ASP A 334 -0.18 -6.40 12.74
N VAL A 335 0.52 -5.78 11.78
CA VAL A 335 1.36 -4.59 11.96
C VAL A 335 0.68 -3.42 11.25
N THR A 336 0.50 -2.32 11.97
CA THR A 336 -0.03 -1.06 11.43
C THR A 336 0.97 0.07 11.66
N TRP A 337 1.12 1.00 10.72
CA TRP A 337 2.02 2.16 10.86
C TRP A 337 1.45 3.42 10.23
N ALA A 338 1.95 4.57 10.68
CA ALA A 338 1.67 5.85 10.05
C ALA A 338 2.65 6.10 8.88
N PRO A 339 2.19 6.69 7.75
CA PRO A 339 3.08 7.17 6.70
C PRO A 339 3.92 8.37 7.18
N PRO A 340 4.94 8.81 6.41
CA PRO A 340 5.73 10.00 6.74
C PRO A 340 4.85 11.23 6.98
N GLY A 341 5.21 12.04 7.98
CA GLY A 341 4.47 13.26 8.34
C GLY A 341 4.65 14.44 7.36
N ASP A 342 5.71 14.42 6.55
CA ASP A 342 5.88 15.36 5.44
C ASP A 342 5.14 14.88 4.19
N LEU A 343 4.41 15.79 3.54
CA LEU A 343 3.60 15.47 2.37
C LEU A 343 4.44 14.97 1.20
N TRP A 344 5.61 15.55 0.95
CA TRP A 344 6.46 15.18 -0.19
C TRP A 344 7.16 13.85 0.02
N GLN A 345 7.58 13.55 1.26
CA GLN A 345 8.05 12.23 1.66
C GLN A 345 6.94 11.17 1.51
N SER A 346 5.71 11.48 1.96
CA SER A 346 4.57 10.58 1.79
C SER A 346 4.26 10.31 0.31
N LEU A 347 4.29 11.36 -0.54
CA LEU A 347 4.13 11.25 -2.00
C LEU A 347 5.28 10.51 -2.71
N ALA A 348 6.49 10.54 -2.17
CA ALA A 348 7.66 9.83 -2.71
C ALA A 348 7.73 8.35 -2.30
N THR A 349 7.04 7.97 -1.22
CA THR A 349 7.09 6.60 -0.67
C THR A 349 6.32 5.62 -1.58
N THR A 350 7.01 4.58 -2.08
CA THR A 350 6.44 3.55 -2.98
C THR A 350 6.08 2.25 -2.25
N GLY A 351 6.56 2.10 -1.03
CA GLY A 351 6.28 0.94 -0.19
C GLY A 351 7.12 0.94 1.06
N TYR A 352 7.13 -0.20 1.75
CA TYR A 352 7.79 -0.34 3.04
C TYR A 352 8.51 -1.69 3.15
N LEU A 353 9.69 -1.72 3.75
CA LEU A 353 10.35 -2.92 4.21
C LEU A 353 9.90 -3.17 5.66
N VAL A 354 9.22 -4.28 5.90
CA VAL A 354 8.86 -4.72 7.25
C VAL A 354 9.85 -5.80 7.68
N ALA A 355 10.54 -5.56 8.79
CA ALA A 355 11.53 -6.47 9.35
C ALA A 355 11.16 -6.87 10.77
N TRP A 356 11.44 -8.12 11.14
CA TRP A 356 11.21 -8.64 12.48
C TRP A 356 12.40 -9.44 12.99
N SER A 357 12.56 -9.45 14.31
CA SER A 357 13.57 -10.23 15.02
C SER A 357 13.00 -10.83 16.31
N SER A 358 13.50 -12.00 16.68
CA SER A 358 13.07 -12.80 17.82
C SER A 358 14.22 -13.68 18.31
N SER A 359 14.03 -14.40 19.42
CA SER A 359 14.95 -15.45 19.87
C SER A 359 15.04 -16.63 18.89
N SER A 360 14.01 -16.89 18.09
CA SER A 360 13.96 -17.98 17.11
C SER A 360 14.56 -17.66 15.74
N GLY A 361 14.77 -16.37 15.44
CA GLY A 361 15.27 -15.90 14.15
C GLY A 361 14.82 -14.49 13.79
N ALA A 362 15.26 -14.02 12.63
CA ALA A 362 14.90 -12.73 12.05
C ALA A 362 14.55 -12.89 10.57
N GLY A 363 13.71 -11.99 10.05
CA GLY A 363 13.27 -11.98 8.66
C GLY A 363 12.79 -10.60 8.23
N SER A 364 12.56 -10.45 6.93
CA SER A 364 11.99 -9.22 6.36
C SER A 364 11.28 -9.49 5.04
N PHE A 365 10.24 -8.71 4.73
CA PHE A 365 9.64 -8.66 3.40
C PHE A 365 9.25 -7.23 3.02
N VAL A 366 9.04 -7.02 1.73
CA VAL A 366 8.66 -5.71 1.18
C VAL A 366 7.17 -5.70 0.86
N VAL A 367 6.51 -4.60 1.20
CA VAL A 367 5.12 -4.31 0.88
C VAL A 367 5.01 -3.10 -0.04
N GLY A 368 3.90 -3.00 -0.78
CA GLY A 368 3.52 -1.78 -1.50
C GLY A 368 3.18 -0.61 -0.57
N ASN A 369 2.63 0.45 -1.14
CA ASN A 369 2.17 1.60 -0.37
C ASN A 369 0.86 1.28 0.35
N VAL A 370 1.01 0.57 1.47
CA VAL A 370 -0.02 0.17 2.43
C VAL A 370 0.39 0.66 3.82
N THR A 371 -0.55 0.76 4.76
CA THR A 371 -0.29 1.15 6.16
C THR A 371 -0.50 -0.01 7.14
N THR A 372 -0.84 -1.19 6.63
CA THR A 372 -1.20 -2.40 7.37
C THR A 372 -0.64 -3.63 6.67
N THR A 373 -0.13 -4.62 7.39
CA THR A 373 0.20 -5.95 6.84
C THR A 373 0.20 -7.01 7.94
N THR A 374 0.14 -8.28 7.58
CA THR A 374 0.26 -9.41 8.51
C THR A 374 1.66 -10.00 8.39
N LEU A 375 2.37 -10.11 9.53
CA LEU A 375 3.61 -10.88 9.62
C LEU A 375 3.27 -12.37 9.69
N GLN A 376 3.75 -13.16 8.74
CA GLN A 376 3.59 -14.62 8.72
C GLN A 376 4.66 -15.28 7.81
N PRO A 377 5.03 -16.55 8.04
CA PRO A 377 4.71 -17.35 9.24
C PRO A 377 5.67 -17.00 10.40
N LEU A 378 5.14 -16.96 11.62
CA LEU A 378 5.87 -16.76 12.87
C LEU A 378 5.88 -18.03 13.72
N ALA A 379 6.76 -18.11 14.71
CA ALA A 379 6.75 -19.16 15.71
C ALA A 379 5.74 -18.83 16.81
N ALA A 380 4.98 -19.83 17.27
CA ALA A 380 4.10 -19.73 18.41
C ALA A 380 4.85 -19.38 19.70
N ASN A 381 4.14 -18.80 20.67
CA ASN A 381 4.61 -18.52 22.03
C ASN A 381 5.94 -17.71 22.10
N THR A 382 6.22 -16.86 21.09
CA THR A 382 7.51 -16.19 20.87
C THR A 382 7.34 -14.67 20.82
N THR A 383 8.29 -13.93 21.40
CA THR A 383 8.27 -12.45 21.41
C THR A 383 8.95 -11.88 20.17
N TYR A 384 8.30 -10.93 19.50
CA TYR A 384 8.78 -10.30 18.26
C TYR A 384 9.03 -8.79 18.43
N ASN A 385 10.18 -8.35 17.94
CA ASN A 385 10.53 -6.94 17.75
C ASN A 385 10.40 -6.63 16.26
N VAL A 386 9.56 -5.65 15.91
CA VAL A 386 9.22 -5.29 14.53
C VAL A 386 9.67 -3.87 14.23
N THR A 387 10.24 -3.64 13.04
CA THR A 387 10.51 -2.30 12.50
C THR A 387 9.95 -2.17 11.08
N VAL A 388 9.59 -0.95 10.71
CA VAL A 388 9.14 -0.62 9.35
C VAL A 388 10.08 0.44 8.79
N THR A 389 10.45 0.31 7.52
CA THR A 389 11.35 1.24 6.83
C THR A 389 10.69 1.70 5.55
N ALA A 390 10.65 3.00 5.27
CA ALA A 390 10.11 3.51 4.01
C ALA A 390 11.05 3.15 2.83
N ILE A 391 10.46 2.82 1.69
CA ILE A 391 11.14 2.58 0.42
C ILE A 391 10.73 3.64 -0.59
N VAL A 392 11.72 4.11 -1.36
CA VAL A 392 11.55 5.08 -2.45
C VAL A 392 12.08 4.46 -3.74
N GLU A 393 11.20 4.16 -4.68
CA GLU A 393 11.51 3.62 -6.02
C GLU A 393 11.00 4.55 -7.14
N ASN A 394 11.34 4.22 -8.38
CA ASN A 394 10.85 4.96 -9.54
C ASN A 394 9.36 4.66 -9.79
N GLN A 395 8.50 5.63 -9.47
CA GLN A 395 7.04 5.53 -9.55
C GLN A 395 6.49 5.30 -10.97
N ARG A 396 7.33 5.39 -12.01
CA ARG A 396 6.96 5.16 -13.42
C ARG A 396 6.98 3.69 -13.84
N THR A 397 7.61 2.82 -13.06
CA THR A 397 7.64 1.39 -13.36
C THR A 397 6.32 0.73 -12.93
N ALA A 398 5.89 -0.32 -13.62
CA ALA A 398 4.69 -1.09 -13.24
C ALA A 398 4.85 -1.99 -11.98
N PRO A 399 6.03 -2.59 -11.67
CA PRO A 399 6.14 -3.60 -10.61
C PRO A 399 5.72 -3.17 -9.21
N TRP A 400 5.91 -1.90 -8.82
CA TRP A 400 5.59 -1.46 -7.45
C TRP A 400 4.08 -1.46 -7.14
N GLN A 401 3.22 -1.52 -8.16
CA GLN A 401 1.76 -1.55 -8.02
C GLN A 401 1.20 -2.98 -7.89
N ALA A 402 1.98 -4.01 -8.24
CA ALA A 402 1.57 -5.40 -8.12
C ALA A 402 1.88 -5.92 -6.71
N VAL A 403 0.84 -6.15 -5.91
CA VAL A 403 0.94 -6.65 -4.54
C VAL A 403 0.00 -7.84 -4.32
N ASP A 404 0.37 -8.73 -3.40
CA ASP A 404 -0.47 -9.84 -2.98
C ASP A 404 -1.60 -9.41 -2.03
N MET A 405 -2.40 -10.37 -1.54
CA MET A 405 -3.51 -10.08 -0.62
C MET A 405 -3.08 -9.43 0.71
N TYR A 406 -1.83 -9.62 1.14
CA TYR A 406 -1.23 -9.00 2.32
C TYR A 406 -0.49 -7.69 2.03
N GLY A 407 -0.47 -7.26 0.76
CA GLY A 407 0.27 -6.08 0.29
C GLY A 407 1.74 -6.34 -0.04
N ARG A 408 2.22 -7.60 0.02
CA ARG A 408 3.64 -7.95 -0.21
C ARG A 408 3.99 -7.94 -1.70
N ARG A 409 5.25 -7.62 -2.01
CA ARG A 409 5.81 -7.61 -3.38
C ARG A 409 7.33 -7.76 -3.37
N ALA A 410 7.91 -7.91 -4.56
CA ALA A 410 9.34 -7.69 -4.76
C ALA A 410 9.69 -6.19 -4.72
N MET A 411 10.91 -5.90 -4.29
CA MET A 411 11.53 -4.57 -4.41
C MET A 411 12.16 -4.40 -5.79
N ASP A 412 12.06 -3.21 -6.37
CA ASP A 412 12.78 -2.87 -7.60
C ASP A 412 14.28 -2.67 -7.30
N GLY A 413 15.15 -3.12 -8.20
CA GLY A 413 16.61 -3.17 -7.98
C GLY A 413 17.28 -1.80 -7.84
N SER A 414 16.55 -0.71 -8.10
CA SER A 414 16.98 0.68 -7.94
C SER A 414 16.38 1.40 -6.72
N GLY A 415 15.60 0.70 -5.89
CA GLY A 415 14.94 1.29 -4.73
C GLY A 415 15.90 1.74 -3.63
N ILE A 416 15.63 2.90 -3.03
CA ILE A 416 16.36 3.45 -1.89
C ILE A 416 15.59 3.06 -0.62
N VAL A 417 16.28 2.39 0.31
CA VAL A 417 15.75 2.02 1.63
C VAL A 417 16.14 3.10 2.65
N GLY A 418 15.16 3.55 3.44
CA GLY A 418 15.36 4.51 4.52
C GLY A 418 16.08 3.96 5.76
N LEU A 419 16.08 4.72 6.85
CA LEU A 419 16.40 4.17 8.17
C LEU A 419 15.17 3.49 8.79
N PRO A 420 15.34 2.36 9.51
CA PRO A 420 14.24 1.72 10.22
C PRO A 420 13.57 2.63 11.24
N SER A 421 12.26 2.47 11.39
CA SER A 421 11.49 3.06 12.48
C SER A 421 12.06 2.67 13.85
N PRO A 422 11.71 3.39 14.93
CA PRO A 422 11.76 2.84 16.27
C PRO A 422 11.05 1.47 16.31
N VAL A 423 11.55 0.57 17.17
CA VAL A 423 10.98 -0.77 17.35
C VAL A 423 9.54 -0.66 17.87
N ALA A 424 8.65 -1.50 17.32
CA ALA A 424 7.29 -1.69 17.82
C ALA A 424 7.24 -1.83 19.35
N GLY A 425 6.33 -1.10 19.99
CA GLY A 425 6.13 -1.15 21.44
C GLY A 425 4.66 -1.23 21.83
N PRO A 426 4.32 -1.93 22.93
CA PRO A 426 5.18 -2.80 23.72
C PRO A 426 5.41 -4.16 23.00
N SER A 427 6.44 -4.91 23.41
CA SER A 427 6.77 -6.20 22.79
C SER A 427 5.60 -7.18 22.83
N VAL A 428 5.16 -7.65 21.66
CA VAL A 428 4.10 -8.66 21.52
C VAL A 428 4.71 -10.06 21.56
N LYS A 429 4.04 -10.94 22.29
CA LYS A 429 4.27 -12.38 22.26
C LYS A 429 3.14 -13.03 21.45
N THR A 430 3.47 -13.87 20.47
CA THR A 430 2.47 -14.71 19.78
C THR A 430 1.77 -15.64 20.77
N LEU A 431 0.55 -16.04 20.43
CA LEU A 431 -0.20 -17.01 21.23
C LEU A 431 0.45 -18.41 21.11
N LEU A 432 0.05 -19.35 21.98
CA LEU A 432 0.43 -20.76 21.81
C LEU A 432 -0.43 -21.41 20.71
N HIS A 433 -1.73 -21.16 20.75
CA HIS A 433 -2.71 -21.53 19.74
C HIS A 433 -3.55 -20.31 19.33
N ASP A 434 -4.16 -20.30 18.14
CA ASP A 434 -5.04 -19.19 17.73
C ASP A 434 -6.25 -19.10 18.67
N PHE A 435 -6.78 -20.24 19.09
CA PHE A 435 -7.58 -20.35 20.31
C PHE A 435 -7.38 -21.71 20.98
N GLU A 436 -7.55 -21.74 22.30
CA GLU A 436 -7.47 -22.97 23.10
C GLU A 436 -8.58 -22.97 24.17
N PHE A 437 -9.40 -24.01 24.16
CA PHE A 437 -10.36 -24.37 25.18
C PHE A 437 -9.87 -25.66 25.85
N SER A 438 -9.10 -25.54 26.93
CA SER A 438 -8.65 -26.69 27.73
C SER A 438 -9.76 -27.33 28.56
N SER A 439 -10.87 -26.61 28.75
CA SER A 439 -12.17 -27.08 29.26
C SER A 439 -13.26 -26.07 28.89
N PHE A 440 -14.52 -26.46 29.06
CA PHE A 440 -15.71 -25.69 28.67
C PHE A 440 -16.59 -25.25 29.85
N PRO A 441 -16.12 -24.36 30.74
CA PRO A 441 -16.97 -23.71 31.74
C PRO A 441 -17.79 -22.58 31.11
N ALA A 442 -19.00 -22.34 31.62
CA ALA A 442 -19.94 -21.35 31.06
C ALA A 442 -19.34 -19.95 30.84
N ARG A 443 -18.48 -19.48 31.76
CA ARG A 443 -17.76 -18.19 31.65
C ARG A 443 -16.95 -18.06 30.35
N VAL A 444 -16.24 -19.11 29.96
CA VAL A 444 -15.32 -19.12 28.80
C VAL A 444 -16.08 -19.16 27.47
N ILE A 445 -17.26 -19.80 27.47
CA ILE A 445 -18.16 -19.88 26.31
C ILE A 445 -18.89 -18.55 26.05
N LEU A 446 -19.16 -17.75 27.08
CA LEU A 446 -19.97 -16.53 26.94
C LEU A 446 -19.14 -15.25 26.80
N ASN A 447 -18.02 -15.11 27.52
CA ASN A 447 -17.32 -13.84 27.59
C ASN A 447 -15.82 -14.00 27.90
N ASN A 448 -15.04 -14.23 26.85
CA ASN A 448 -13.58 -14.22 26.90
C ASN A 448 -13.02 -13.29 25.81
N SER A 449 -13.04 -11.98 26.04
CA SER A 449 -12.21 -11.04 25.28
C SER A 449 -10.73 -11.35 25.54
N ALA A 450 -9.99 -11.80 24.53
CA ALA A 450 -8.60 -12.21 24.69
C ALA A 450 -7.65 -11.02 24.53
N THR A 451 -7.00 -10.70 25.65
CA THR A 451 -5.54 -10.72 25.77
C THR A 451 -4.67 -9.91 24.79
N TYR A 452 -5.22 -8.92 24.10
CA TYR A 452 -4.47 -7.71 23.72
C TYR A 452 -5.41 -6.49 23.61
N PRO A 453 -5.08 -5.34 24.25
CA PRO A 453 -5.99 -4.19 24.31
C PRO A 453 -6.09 -3.41 22.98
N TYR A 454 -5.21 -3.70 22.02
CA TYR A 454 -5.16 -3.03 20.72
C TYR A 454 -5.72 -3.93 19.62
N THR A 455 -6.89 -3.54 19.11
CA THR A 455 -7.55 -4.17 17.97
C THR A 455 -7.62 -3.16 16.83
N THR A 456 -7.34 -3.61 15.61
CA THR A 456 -7.43 -2.78 14.39
C THR A 456 -8.13 -3.56 13.31
N LEU A 457 -8.68 -2.89 12.30
CA LEU A 457 -9.13 -3.55 11.08
C LEU A 457 -7.87 -4.02 10.31
N GLY A 458 -7.52 -5.30 10.44
CA GLY A 458 -6.34 -5.88 9.80
C GLY A 458 -6.43 -5.88 8.27
N PRO A 459 -5.35 -6.23 7.54
CA PRO A 459 -5.40 -6.33 6.08
C PRO A 459 -6.41 -7.39 5.61
N THR A 460 -6.71 -8.40 6.44
CA THR A 460 -7.76 -9.39 6.15
C THR A 460 -9.18 -8.87 6.40
N GLY A 461 -9.34 -7.70 7.05
CA GLY A 461 -10.64 -7.07 7.30
C GLY A 461 -11.35 -7.46 8.60
N ASP A 462 -10.66 -8.13 9.52
CA ASP A 462 -11.17 -8.40 10.87
C ASP A 462 -10.67 -7.38 11.88
N ALA A 463 -11.41 -7.20 12.97
CA ALA A 463 -10.96 -6.49 14.16
C ALA A 463 -10.96 -7.42 15.38
N GLY A 464 -9.80 -7.61 16.03
CA GLY A 464 -9.69 -8.43 17.25
C GLY A 464 -8.47 -9.35 17.26
N GLY A 465 -7.96 -9.65 18.46
CA GLY A 465 -7.05 -10.79 18.67
C GLY A 465 -7.73 -12.12 18.34
N GLN A 466 -6.95 -13.15 18.01
CA GLN A 466 -7.48 -14.52 17.99
C GLN A 466 -7.68 -15.02 19.42
N GLY A 467 -8.60 -15.97 19.61
CA GLY A 467 -8.99 -16.45 20.94
C GLY A 467 -9.93 -15.53 21.71
N ALA A 468 -10.28 -14.37 21.14
CA ALA A 468 -11.01 -13.30 21.84
C ALA A 468 -12.55 -13.43 21.86
N PHE A 469 -13.06 -14.63 21.61
CA PHE A 469 -14.47 -14.89 21.45
C PHE A 469 -14.86 -16.19 22.14
N GLY A 470 -16.10 -16.21 22.65
CA GLY A 470 -16.75 -17.41 23.17
C GLY A 470 -17.21 -18.35 22.05
N LEU A 471 -18.16 -19.24 22.36
CA LEU A 471 -18.78 -20.15 21.38
C LEU A 471 -20.27 -19.86 21.22
N VAL A 472 -20.75 -19.89 19.98
CA VAL A 472 -22.17 -19.84 19.65
C VAL A 472 -22.72 -21.25 19.70
N LEU A 473 -23.58 -21.53 20.69
CA LEU A 473 -24.24 -22.83 20.86
C LEU A 473 -25.63 -22.79 20.22
N LEU A 474 -25.98 -23.83 19.46
CA LEU A 474 -27.24 -23.94 18.72
C LEU A 474 -27.96 -25.27 19.00
N GLY A 475 -29.29 -25.24 18.95
CA GLY A 475 -30.14 -26.42 19.07
C GLY A 475 -30.13 -27.03 20.48
N HIS A 476 -29.55 -28.22 20.62
CA HIS A 476 -29.45 -28.95 21.88
C HIS A 476 -28.03 -28.95 22.48
N ALA A 477 -27.11 -28.18 21.90
CA ALA A 477 -25.76 -28.02 22.45
C ALA A 477 -25.79 -27.22 23.76
N ASN A 478 -25.15 -27.73 24.81
CA ASN A 478 -25.15 -27.14 26.16
C ASN A 478 -23.88 -27.49 26.95
N VAL A 479 -23.83 -27.06 28.21
CA VAL A 479 -22.80 -27.43 29.19
C VAL A 479 -23.52 -28.09 30.38
N PRO A 480 -23.26 -29.37 30.71
CA PRO A 480 -24.03 -30.08 31.72
C PRO A 480 -23.69 -29.65 33.17
N GLY A 481 -24.72 -29.43 33.99
CA GLY A 481 -24.68 -29.08 35.42
C GLY A 481 -26.09 -28.95 36.02
N LEU A 482 -26.24 -28.82 37.35
CA LEU A 482 -27.53 -28.77 38.07
C LEU A 482 -27.41 -27.84 39.31
N ALA A 483 -28.45 -27.25 39.92
CA ALA A 483 -29.86 -27.09 39.54
C ALA A 483 -30.53 -25.93 40.32
N MET A 484 -31.48 -25.26 39.66
CA MET A 484 -32.64 -24.46 40.14
C MET A 484 -32.54 -23.51 41.38
N SER A 485 -32.93 -22.25 41.18
CA SER A 485 -33.60 -21.31 42.13
C SER A 485 -33.84 -19.95 41.39
N THR A 486 -34.29 -18.82 41.96
CA THR A 486 -34.82 -17.68 41.14
C THR A 486 -34.54 -16.23 41.60
N ARG A 487 -33.99 -15.36 40.71
CA ARG A 487 -34.35 -13.94 40.40
C ARG A 487 -33.29 -13.28 39.48
N ALA A 488 -33.61 -12.16 38.82
CA ALA A 488 -32.82 -11.59 37.73
C ALA A 488 -32.01 -10.34 38.12
N ASP A 489 -30.77 -10.22 37.59
CA ASP A 489 -30.02 -8.96 37.29
C ASP A 489 -28.63 -9.24 36.64
N LEU A 490 -28.49 -10.30 35.81
CA LEU A 490 -27.23 -10.73 35.17
C LEU A 490 -27.42 -11.13 33.70
N PRO A 491 -26.37 -11.08 32.84
CA PRO A 491 -26.49 -11.33 31.40
C PRO A 491 -26.99 -12.75 31.09
N GLN A 492 -27.86 -12.84 30.09
CA GLN A 492 -28.62 -14.04 29.77
C GLN A 492 -27.79 -15.06 29.00
N VAL A 493 -27.95 -16.34 29.34
CA VAL A 493 -27.51 -17.47 28.50
C VAL A 493 -28.63 -17.74 27.50
N GLU A 494 -28.50 -17.27 26.27
CA GLU A 494 -29.35 -17.74 25.18
C GLU A 494 -28.99 -19.22 24.86
N ASN A 495 -30.02 -20.02 24.55
CA ASN A 495 -29.96 -21.46 24.27
C ASN A 495 -29.75 -22.45 25.44
N CYS A 496 -30.27 -22.14 26.64
CA CYS A 496 -30.73 -23.20 27.56
C CYS A 496 -32.09 -23.77 27.08
N ASN A 497 -32.05 -24.78 26.20
CA ASN A 497 -33.24 -25.52 25.75
C ASN A 497 -33.77 -26.48 26.85
N ASP A 498 -35.02 -26.95 26.74
CA ASP A 498 -35.80 -27.71 27.75
C ASP A 498 -35.11 -28.98 28.31
N THR A 499 -34.02 -29.44 27.70
CA THR A 499 -33.22 -30.59 28.14
C THR A 499 -32.06 -30.26 29.10
N SER A 500 -31.82 -28.98 29.44
CA SER A 500 -30.66 -28.57 30.24
C SER A 500 -30.92 -27.32 31.10
N VAL A 501 -30.65 -27.44 32.40
CA VAL A 501 -30.67 -26.33 33.37
C VAL A 501 -29.23 -25.92 33.67
N CYS A 502 -28.91 -24.62 33.65
CA CYS A 502 -27.61 -24.10 34.09
C CYS A 502 -27.78 -23.22 35.34
N CYS A 503 -26.84 -23.32 36.28
CA CYS A 503 -26.71 -22.50 37.49
C CYS A 503 -25.26 -22.06 37.63
N ASP A 504 -25.01 -20.76 37.79
CA ASP A 504 -23.77 -20.25 38.39
C ASP A 504 -23.99 -20.05 39.90
N SER A 505 -22.99 -20.41 40.70
CA SER A 505 -23.01 -20.24 42.16
C SER A 505 -22.23 -18.98 42.56
N THR A 506 -22.77 -18.23 43.51
CA THR A 506 -21.99 -17.23 44.25
C THR A 506 -21.37 -17.84 45.50
N ALA A 507 -20.38 -17.17 46.10
CA ALA A 507 -19.60 -17.67 47.24
C ALA A 507 -20.41 -18.06 48.50
N ASN A 508 -21.72 -17.72 48.56
CA ASN A 508 -22.64 -18.06 49.65
C ASN A 508 -23.66 -19.16 49.30
N GLY A 509 -23.55 -19.82 48.13
CA GLY A 509 -24.20 -21.13 47.89
C GLY A 509 -25.69 -21.12 47.50
N THR A 510 -26.18 -20.15 46.74
CA THR A 510 -27.57 -20.11 46.22
C THR A 510 -27.63 -19.81 44.70
N CYS A 511 -28.56 -20.43 43.96
CA CYS A 511 -28.74 -20.28 42.49
C CYS A 511 -29.91 -19.35 42.11
N GLN A 512 -29.93 -18.80 40.87
CA GLN A 512 -31.02 -17.99 40.30
C GLN A 512 -31.28 -18.16 38.78
N LEU A 513 -31.85 -19.30 38.33
CA LEU A 513 -32.61 -19.43 37.05
C LEU A 513 -33.87 -20.33 37.13
N THR A 514 -34.93 -19.92 36.41
CA THR A 514 -36.09 -20.75 35.99
C THR A 514 -36.32 -20.58 34.49
N CYS A 515 -36.40 -21.68 33.75
CA CYS A 515 -36.78 -21.68 32.33
C CYS A 515 -38.30 -21.59 32.18
N ALA A 516 -38.78 -20.86 31.18
CA ALA A 516 -40.19 -20.77 30.82
C ALA A 516 -40.39 -21.38 29.42
N ALA A 517 -41.06 -22.52 29.34
CA ALA A 517 -41.39 -23.16 28.07
C ALA A 517 -42.35 -22.28 27.25
N LEU A 518 -42.04 -22.08 25.97
CA LEU A 518 -43.02 -21.59 24.99
C LEU A 518 -43.91 -22.77 24.57
N PRO A 519 -45.24 -22.65 24.64
CA PRO A 519 -46.11 -23.77 24.31
C PRO A 519 -46.07 -24.09 22.82
N ALA A 520 -45.76 -25.35 22.50
CA ALA A 520 -46.05 -25.92 21.18
C ALA A 520 -47.56 -25.78 20.86
N ARG A 521 -47.88 -25.64 19.57
CA ARG A 521 -49.21 -25.25 19.07
C ARG A 521 -50.37 -26.08 19.65
N ALA A 522 -51.22 -25.38 20.41
CA ALA A 522 -52.69 -25.53 20.52
C ALA A 522 -53.31 -26.94 20.54
N SER A 523 -53.84 -27.32 21.72
CA SER A 523 -54.98 -28.25 21.84
C SER A 523 -56.10 -27.55 22.64
N PRO A 524 -57.38 -27.56 22.20
CA PRO A 524 -58.36 -26.52 22.56
C PRO A 524 -59.18 -26.78 23.85
N THR A 525 -58.66 -27.51 24.84
CA THR A 525 -59.42 -27.84 26.07
C THR A 525 -58.57 -27.86 27.35
N ALA A 526 -58.14 -26.69 27.82
CA ALA A 526 -57.80 -26.45 29.22
C ALA A 526 -57.97 -24.97 29.58
N SER A 527 -58.72 -24.67 30.64
CA SER A 527 -59.05 -23.30 31.05
C SER A 527 -57.87 -22.63 31.76
N LEU A 528 -57.49 -21.43 31.31
CA LEU A 528 -56.52 -20.58 31.98
C LEU A 528 -57.12 -19.97 33.25
N THR A 529 -56.81 -20.52 34.43
CA THR A 529 -57.18 -19.93 35.72
C THR A 529 -55.98 -19.74 36.65
N GLY A 530 -55.44 -18.53 36.65
CA GLY A 530 -54.87 -17.86 37.83
C GLY A 530 -53.51 -18.33 38.35
N ILE A 531 -52.43 -17.68 37.89
CA ILE A 531 -51.17 -17.62 38.64
C ILE A 531 -51.39 -16.69 39.85
N ARG A 532 -51.28 -17.23 41.07
CA ARG A 532 -51.11 -16.42 42.28
C ARG A 532 -49.65 -16.45 42.71
N ASN A 533 -49.09 -15.27 43.04
CA ASN A 533 -47.82 -15.18 43.75
C ASN A 533 -47.95 -15.88 45.11
N SER A 534 -47.22 -16.98 45.29
CA SER A 534 -46.97 -17.60 46.60
C SER A 534 -45.46 -17.70 46.83
N SER A 535 -44.92 -16.73 47.56
CA SER A 535 -43.59 -16.85 48.16
C SER A 535 -43.61 -17.95 49.23
N ALA A 536 -42.49 -18.66 49.38
CA ALA A 536 -42.24 -19.74 50.35
C ALA A 536 -42.89 -21.12 50.03
N VAL A 537 -42.18 -21.89 49.20
CA VAL A 537 -42.09 -23.36 49.38
C VAL A 537 -40.82 -23.62 50.19
N ALA A 538 -40.95 -24.31 51.34
CA ALA A 538 -39.79 -24.68 52.14
C ALA A 538 -39.13 -25.95 51.57
N VAL A 539 -37.93 -25.81 51.01
CA VAL A 539 -37.09 -26.93 50.56
C VAL A 539 -36.19 -27.38 51.72
N PRO A 540 -36.02 -28.69 52.00
CA PRO A 540 -35.18 -29.16 53.10
C PRO A 540 -33.71 -28.75 52.98
N VAL A 541 -33.11 -28.37 54.12
CA VAL A 541 -31.69 -27.98 54.23
C VAL A 541 -30.81 -29.24 54.26
N ALA A 542 -30.63 -29.89 53.11
CA ALA A 542 -29.61 -30.91 52.87
C ALA A 542 -29.46 -31.23 51.37
N LEU A 543 -28.96 -30.28 50.57
CA LEU A 543 -28.37 -30.59 49.27
C LEU A 543 -26.83 -30.57 49.43
N PRO A 544 -26.10 -31.61 48.98
CA PRO A 544 -24.65 -31.51 48.84
C PRO A 544 -24.31 -30.42 47.81
N SER A 545 -23.06 -29.92 47.86
CA SER A 545 -22.55 -28.92 46.93
C SER A 545 -22.83 -29.31 45.47
N LEU A 546 -23.64 -28.50 44.79
CA LEU A 546 -23.95 -28.68 43.38
C LEU A 546 -22.66 -28.53 42.54
N PRO A 547 -22.35 -29.47 41.61
CA PRO A 547 -21.22 -29.32 40.71
C PRO A 547 -21.39 -28.10 39.80
N ALA A 548 -20.27 -27.44 39.45
CA ALA A 548 -20.28 -26.37 38.45
C ALA A 548 -20.75 -26.89 37.07
N CYS A 549 -21.34 -26.02 36.26
CA CYS A 549 -21.65 -26.33 34.87
C CYS A 549 -20.34 -26.45 34.06
N GLY A 550 -20.00 -27.67 33.64
CA GLY A 550 -18.71 -28.01 33.01
C GLY A 550 -18.05 -29.22 33.68
N PRO A 551 -17.02 -29.83 33.07
CA PRO A 551 -16.05 -29.17 32.19
C PRO A 551 -16.20 -29.45 30.67
N ALA A 552 -17.25 -30.16 30.24
CA ALA A 552 -17.41 -30.59 28.85
C ALA A 552 -18.44 -29.75 28.07
N LEU A 553 -18.18 -29.54 26.77
CA LEU A 553 -19.15 -29.04 25.80
C LEU A 553 -19.97 -30.23 25.29
N ARG A 554 -21.27 -30.26 25.57
CA ARG A 554 -22.16 -31.34 25.14
C ARG A 554 -22.91 -30.91 23.89
N LEU A 555 -22.74 -31.63 22.79
CA LEU A 555 -23.43 -31.32 21.53
C LEU A 555 -24.86 -31.92 21.50
N THR A 556 -25.04 -33.13 22.05
CA THR A 556 -26.36 -33.75 22.28
C THR A 556 -26.39 -34.54 23.59
N GLY A 557 -27.58 -34.67 24.18
CA GLY A 557 -27.85 -35.60 25.28
C GLY A 557 -28.19 -37.02 24.83
N SER A 558 -28.37 -37.93 25.79
CA SER A 558 -28.85 -39.30 25.56
C SER A 558 -30.39 -39.31 25.44
N ALA A 559 -30.90 -38.78 24.33
CA ALA A 559 -32.33 -38.80 23.97
C ALA A 559 -32.47 -38.84 22.43
N PRO A 560 -33.61 -39.32 21.90
CA PRO A 560 -33.83 -39.43 20.46
C PRO A 560 -34.08 -38.06 19.79
N PHE A 561 -33.73 -37.96 18.50
CA PHE A 561 -33.93 -36.78 17.65
C PHE A 561 -33.35 -35.45 18.18
N LEU A 562 -32.27 -35.50 18.95
CA LEU A 562 -31.53 -34.30 19.31
C LEU A 562 -30.60 -33.88 18.17
N THR A 563 -30.36 -32.58 18.06
CA THR A 563 -29.40 -32.01 17.12
C THR A 563 -28.83 -30.75 17.73
N GLY A 564 -27.51 -30.62 17.76
CA GLY A 564 -26.83 -29.46 18.31
C GLY A 564 -25.60 -29.10 17.50
N ALA A 565 -25.24 -27.82 17.54
CA ALA A 565 -24.03 -27.32 16.92
C ALA A 565 -23.32 -26.31 17.84
N ALA A 566 -22.01 -26.20 17.70
CA ALA A 566 -21.18 -25.24 18.42
C ALA A 566 -20.18 -24.62 17.45
N TRP A 567 -20.31 -23.32 17.22
CA TRP A 567 -19.49 -22.56 16.26
C TRP A 567 -18.56 -21.58 16.97
N TYR A 568 -17.35 -21.42 16.43
CA TYR A 568 -16.52 -20.27 16.76
C TYR A 568 -17.01 -19.06 15.93
N PRO A 569 -17.43 -17.95 16.55
CA PRO A 569 -18.12 -16.84 15.88
C PRO A 569 -17.22 -16.03 14.92
N ARG A 570 -15.92 -16.27 14.91
CA ARG A 570 -14.97 -15.61 14.02
C ARG A 570 -14.45 -16.59 12.94
N PRO A 571 -14.66 -16.30 11.64
CA PRO A 571 -14.05 -17.07 10.56
C PRO A 571 -12.53 -17.19 10.70
N GLN A 572 -12.01 -18.42 10.62
CA GLN A 572 -10.59 -18.72 10.72
C GLN A 572 -9.95 -18.90 9.35
N THR A 573 -8.65 -18.60 9.24
CA THR A 573 -7.89 -18.75 8.00
C THR A 573 -7.53 -20.21 7.77
N VAL A 574 -8.10 -20.79 6.71
CA VAL A 574 -8.02 -22.24 6.42
C VAL A 574 -7.34 -22.53 5.07
N ARG A 575 -7.36 -21.57 4.14
CA ARG A 575 -6.73 -21.68 2.81
C ARG A 575 -5.24 -22.01 2.86
N GLU A 576 -4.52 -21.44 3.82
CA GLU A 576 -3.05 -21.44 3.92
C GLU A 576 -2.52 -22.50 4.88
N GLY A 577 -3.30 -23.56 5.11
CA GLY A 577 -2.98 -24.61 6.07
C GLY A 577 -3.46 -24.31 7.49
N PHE A 578 -4.00 -25.33 8.14
CA PHE A 578 -4.43 -25.27 9.53
C PHE A 578 -4.24 -26.63 10.21
N ALA A 579 -4.15 -26.61 11.54
CA ALA A 579 -4.32 -27.78 12.38
C ALA A 579 -5.42 -27.49 13.42
N THR A 580 -6.20 -28.51 13.77
CA THR A 580 -7.13 -28.45 14.89
C THR A 580 -7.02 -29.73 15.69
N MET A 581 -6.95 -29.62 17.00
CA MET A 581 -6.85 -30.74 17.92
C MET A 581 -8.02 -30.66 18.91
N PHE A 582 -8.75 -31.75 19.10
CA PHE A 582 -9.81 -31.81 20.10
C PHE A 582 -9.86 -33.17 20.77
N THR A 583 -10.34 -33.19 22.01
CA THR A 583 -10.60 -34.43 22.73
C THR A 583 -12.10 -34.60 22.93
N PHE A 584 -12.61 -35.81 22.69
CA PHE A 584 -14.03 -36.11 22.82
C PHE A 584 -14.27 -37.41 23.58
N ARG A 585 -15.48 -37.53 24.11
CA ARG A 585 -15.99 -38.72 24.79
C ARG A 585 -17.43 -38.96 24.37
N ILE A 586 -17.68 -40.12 23.79
CA ILE A 586 -19.04 -40.63 23.60
C ILE A 586 -19.45 -41.39 24.87
N SER A 587 -20.69 -41.20 25.34
CA SER A 587 -21.15 -41.88 26.56
C SER A 587 -22.66 -42.08 26.62
N ASN A 588 -23.09 -42.97 27.53
CA ASN A 588 -24.49 -43.36 27.73
C ASN A 588 -25.24 -43.70 26.41
N PRO A 589 -24.73 -44.66 25.60
CA PRO A 589 -25.40 -45.13 24.39
C PRO A 589 -26.70 -45.89 24.71
N SER A 590 -27.64 -45.80 23.77
CA SER A 590 -28.88 -46.58 23.74
C SER A 590 -28.64 -48.10 23.67
N PHE A 591 -29.45 -48.87 24.40
CA PHE A 591 -29.52 -50.33 24.23
C PHE A 591 -30.52 -50.68 23.13
N HIS A 592 -30.04 -51.27 22.04
CA HIS A 592 -30.88 -51.64 20.91
C HIS A 592 -30.47 -53.03 20.35
N CYS A 593 -31.34 -54.04 20.52
CA CYS A 593 -31.13 -55.41 20.03
C CYS A 593 -32.09 -55.70 18.87
N LYS A 594 -31.60 -55.83 17.62
CA LYS A 594 -32.45 -56.02 16.42
C LYS A 594 -32.61 -57.46 15.91
N PHE A 595 -31.87 -58.43 16.46
CA PHE A 595 -32.01 -59.85 16.09
C PHE A 595 -31.86 -60.75 17.32
N MET A 596 -32.79 -61.69 17.47
CA MET A 596 -32.50 -62.97 18.12
C MET A 596 -32.09 -63.94 17.03
N ASP A 597 -30.92 -64.53 17.18
CA ASP A 597 -30.54 -65.80 16.56
C ASP A 597 -29.87 -66.64 17.68
N ASP A 598 -30.00 -67.95 17.63
CA ASP A 598 -30.19 -68.75 18.85
C ASP A 598 -29.00 -68.84 19.87
N VAL A 599 -29.37 -68.99 21.15
CA VAL A 599 -28.54 -69.33 22.35
C VAL A 599 -27.37 -68.37 22.73
N ALA A 600 -27.06 -67.33 21.96
CA ALA A 600 -26.07 -66.30 22.36
C ALA A 600 -26.54 -64.86 22.09
N THR A 601 -27.19 -64.23 23.08
CA THR A 601 -27.64 -62.83 22.99
C THR A 601 -26.47 -61.83 23.02
N TYR A 602 -25.91 -61.51 21.85
CA TYR A 602 -25.01 -60.37 21.66
C TYR A 602 -25.80 -59.04 21.58
N CYS A 603 -26.50 -58.67 22.66
CA CYS A 603 -26.98 -57.30 22.85
C CYS A 603 -25.77 -56.39 23.16
N ARG A 604 -25.18 -55.78 22.15
CA ARG A 604 -24.14 -54.74 22.33
C ARG A 604 -24.81 -53.39 22.54
N SER A 605 -24.39 -52.65 23.55
CA SER A 605 -24.76 -51.24 23.68
C SER A 605 -24.00 -50.46 22.61
N ARG A 606 -24.72 -49.86 21.65
CA ARG A 606 -24.16 -49.05 20.55
C ARG A 606 -25.12 -47.91 20.28
N GLY A 607 -24.62 -46.69 20.34
CA GLY A 607 -25.42 -45.48 20.09
C GLY A 607 -25.39 -45.09 18.63
N GLY A 608 -25.95 -43.92 18.36
CA GLY A 608 -25.99 -43.28 17.04
C GLY A 608 -26.48 -41.83 17.17
N ASP A 609 -26.37 -41.00 16.14
CA ASP A 609 -25.74 -41.33 14.86
C ASP A 609 -24.23 -41.03 14.92
N GLY A 610 -23.85 -39.84 15.41
CA GLY A 610 -22.45 -39.44 15.54
C GLY A 610 -22.28 -37.92 15.68
N PHE A 611 -21.07 -37.45 15.42
CA PHE A 611 -20.75 -36.03 15.33
C PHE A 611 -19.79 -35.74 14.16
N ALA A 612 -19.72 -34.48 13.74
CA ALA A 612 -18.81 -34.01 12.72
C ALA A 612 -18.09 -32.72 13.14
N PHE A 613 -16.85 -32.57 12.70
CA PHE A 613 -16.17 -31.28 12.64
C PHE A 613 -16.46 -30.65 11.28
N VAL A 614 -16.91 -29.40 11.25
CA VAL A 614 -17.43 -28.76 10.03
C VAL A 614 -16.74 -27.43 9.80
N LEU A 615 -16.34 -27.20 8.55
CA LEU A 615 -15.93 -25.91 8.02
C LEU A 615 -17.02 -25.40 7.10
N GLN A 616 -17.51 -24.17 7.32
CA GLN A 616 -18.56 -23.57 6.50
C GLN A 616 -18.36 -22.06 6.34
N ASN A 617 -18.82 -21.47 5.24
CA ASN A 617 -18.78 -20.03 5.03
C ASN A 617 -20.16 -19.51 4.60
N VAL A 618 -21.13 -19.65 5.52
CA VAL A 618 -22.50 -19.13 5.44
C VAL A 618 -22.75 -18.15 6.58
N ASP A 619 -22.88 -18.63 7.82
CA ASP A 619 -23.20 -17.83 9.02
C ASP A 619 -22.96 -18.65 10.32
N GLU A 620 -22.76 -18.00 11.47
CA GLU A 620 -22.55 -18.67 12.77
C GLU A 620 -23.82 -19.29 13.39
N THR A 621 -25.01 -19.00 12.84
CA THR A 621 -26.31 -19.44 13.37
C THR A 621 -26.91 -20.66 12.66
N VAL A 622 -26.19 -21.28 11.72
CA VAL A 622 -26.73 -22.36 10.89
C VAL A 622 -26.58 -23.75 11.55
N ILE A 623 -27.63 -24.57 11.41
CA ILE A 623 -27.63 -25.99 11.79
C ILE A 623 -28.33 -26.80 10.68
N GLY A 624 -27.76 -27.94 10.31
CA GLY A 624 -28.30 -28.87 9.32
C GLY A 624 -29.36 -29.82 9.88
N ARG A 625 -29.72 -30.83 9.10
CA ARG A 625 -30.72 -31.85 9.50
C ARG A 625 -30.17 -32.83 10.54
N GLY A 626 -31.03 -33.19 11.48
CA GLY A 626 -30.77 -34.18 12.52
C GLY A 626 -30.88 -35.63 12.05
N GLY A 627 -30.71 -36.57 13.00
CA GLY A 627 -30.54 -37.99 12.71
C GLY A 627 -29.28 -38.26 11.89
N SER A 628 -29.37 -39.18 10.93
CA SER A 628 -28.31 -39.56 9.98
C SER A 628 -27.72 -38.43 9.11
N GLY A 629 -28.16 -37.17 9.28
CA GLY A 629 -27.52 -35.98 8.71
C GLY A 629 -26.48 -35.30 9.62
N LEU A 630 -26.28 -35.80 10.85
CA LEU A 630 -25.35 -35.32 11.89
C LEU A 630 -25.35 -33.79 12.17
N GLY A 631 -26.42 -33.08 11.81
CA GLY A 631 -26.50 -31.63 11.90
C GLY A 631 -25.72 -30.86 10.83
N TYR A 632 -25.19 -31.53 9.79
CA TYR A 632 -24.53 -30.88 8.65
C TYR A 632 -25.23 -31.13 7.29
N ASP A 633 -26.07 -32.16 7.15
CA ASP A 633 -26.86 -32.39 5.93
C ASP A 633 -27.77 -31.19 5.65
N GLY A 634 -27.70 -30.65 4.43
CA GLY A 634 -28.40 -29.43 4.04
C GLY A 634 -27.61 -28.13 4.17
N LEU A 635 -26.44 -28.11 4.83
CA LEU A 635 -25.59 -26.90 4.89
C LEU A 635 -25.01 -26.55 3.51
N LEU A 636 -25.12 -25.29 3.10
CA LEU A 636 -24.47 -24.78 1.89
C LEU A 636 -22.99 -24.48 2.17
N ASN A 637 -22.14 -24.55 1.15
CA ASN A 637 -20.73 -24.13 1.21
C ASN A 637 -19.97 -24.69 2.42
N ALA A 638 -20.07 -26.01 2.61
CA ALA A 638 -19.52 -26.73 3.77
C ALA A 638 -18.64 -27.94 3.38
N LEU A 639 -17.70 -28.23 4.27
CA LEU A 639 -16.84 -29.41 4.30
C LEU A 639 -16.98 -30.02 5.70
N SER A 640 -17.46 -31.25 5.79
CA SER A 640 -17.62 -31.98 7.04
C SER A 640 -16.62 -33.14 7.14
N ILE A 641 -16.13 -33.37 8.35
CA ILE A 641 -15.29 -34.51 8.72
C ILE A 641 -16.09 -35.24 9.80
N GLU A 642 -16.66 -36.37 9.42
CA GLU A 642 -17.66 -37.10 10.19
C GLU A 642 -17.04 -38.28 10.93
N PHE A 643 -17.48 -38.44 12.18
CA PHE A 643 -17.11 -39.51 13.08
C PHE A 643 -18.39 -40.31 13.34
N ASP A 644 -18.71 -41.19 12.39
CA ASP A 644 -19.95 -41.98 12.42
C ASP A 644 -19.76 -43.21 13.32
N THR A 645 -20.79 -43.45 14.12
CA THR A 645 -20.89 -44.56 15.07
C THR A 645 -22.19 -45.34 14.90
N CYS A 646 -23.06 -44.89 13.98
CA CYS A 646 -24.31 -45.50 13.62
C CYS A 646 -24.06 -46.88 13.00
N ARG A 647 -25.14 -47.65 12.93
CA ARG A 647 -25.13 -48.96 12.29
C ARG A 647 -25.61 -48.81 10.85
N TYR A 648 -24.73 -49.09 9.89
CA TYR A 648 -25.03 -49.39 8.48
C TYR A 648 -26.36 -48.81 7.98
N ASN A 649 -26.31 -47.57 7.51
CA ASN A 649 -27.40 -46.94 6.79
C ASN A 649 -27.34 -47.30 5.29
N PRO A 650 -28.09 -48.32 4.79
CA PRO A 650 -28.04 -48.72 3.38
C PRO A 650 -28.47 -47.61 2.43
N GLU A 651 -29.30 -46.68 2.90
CA GLU A 651 -29.78 -45.51 2.17
C GLU A 651 -28.67 -44.46 1.94
N LEU A 652 -27.60 -44.49 2.74
CA LEU A 652 -26.44 -43.60 2.63
C LEU A 652 -25.19 -44.28 2.03
N LEU A 653 -25.25 -45.60 1.75
CA LEU A 653 -24.11 -46.47 1.37
C LEU A 653 -22.98 -46.50 2.41
N ASP A 654 -23.39 -46.49 3.67
CA ASP A 654 -22.54 -46.46 4.86
C ASP A 654 -21.76 -47.78 5.10
N ALA A 655 -20.71 -47.72 5.91
CA ALA A 655 -19.99 -48.90 6.41
C ALA A 655 -20.76 -49.60 7.54
N TYR A 656 -20.42 -50.87 7.84
CA TYR A 656 -21.05 -51.59 8.97
C TYR A 656 -20.40 -51.30 10.34
N GLU A 657 -19.20 -50.72 10.33
CA GLU A 657 -18.45 -50.38 11.54
C GLU A 657 -18.28 -48.88 11.68
N ASN A 658 -17.90 -48.44 12.89
CA ASN A 658 -17.51 -47.05 13.15
C ASN A 658 -16.49 -46.64 12.09
N HIS A 659 -16.67 -45.45 11.53
CA HIS A 659 -15.82 -45.00 10.44
C HIS A 659 -15.62 -43.49 10.49
N VAL A 660 -14.56 -43.02 9.84
CA VAL A 660 -14.31 -41.60 9.64
C VAL A 660 -14.39 -41.29 8.15
N SER A 661 -15.15 -40.27 7.80
CA SER A 661 -15.43 -39.85 6.43
C SER A 661 -15.15 -38.35 6.25
N VAL A 662 -14.84 -37.92 5.02
CA VAL A 662 -14.71 -36.49 4.68
C VAL A 662 -15.69 -36.17 3.56
N HIS A 663 -16.69 -35.32 3.82
CA HIS A 663 -17.80 -35.05 2.90
C HIS A 663 -17.76 -33.61 2.38
N THR A 664 -17.91 -33.44 1.07
CA THR A 664 -18.15 -32.12 0.48
C THR A 664 -18.96 -32.23 -0.80
N ARG A 665 -19.77 -31.20 -1.07
CA ARG A 665 -20.49 -31.05 -2.34
C ARG A 665 -20.24 -29.67 -2.98
N GLY A 666 -19.15 -29.04 -2.54
CA GLY A 666 -18.68 -27.73 -2.95
C GLY A 666 -19.62 -26.56 -2.59
N ALA A 667 -19.24 -25.35 -3.00
CA ALA A 667 -19.95 -24.13 -2.62
C ALA A 667 -21.41 -24.05 -3.09
N ALA A 668 -21.69 -24.58 -4.29
CA ALA A 668 -22.96 -24.34 -5.00
C ALA A 668 -24.09 -25.33 -4.66
N THR A 669 -23.82 -26.41 -3.92
CA THR A 669 -24.86 -27.38 -3.53
C THR A 669 -24.74 -27.76 -2.06
N ALA A 670 -25.87 -28.09 -1.44
CA ALA A 670 -25.89 -28.47 -0.03
C ALA A 670 -25.05 -29.73 0.23
N ALA A 671 -24.32 -29.74 1.35
CA ALA A 671 -23.62 -30.90 1.88
C ALA A 671 -24.61 -32.02 2.21
N SER A 672 -24.12 -33.27 2.15
CA SER A 672 -24.93 -34.45 2.44
C SER A 672 -24.13 -35.61 3.00
N ALA A 673 -24.73 -36.35 3.92
CA ALA A 673 -24.15 -37.52 4.59
C ALA A 673 -24.10 -38.79 3.72
N HIS A 674 -24.60 -38.73 2.49
CA HIS A 674 -24.51 -39.86 1.58
C HIS A 674 -23.07 -40.06 1.08
N HIS A 675 -22.53 -41.25 1.32
CA HIS A 675 -21.13 -41.62 1.02
C HIS A 675 -20.72 -41.52 -0.45
N SER A 676 -21.69 -41.40 -1.37
CA SER A 676 -21.43 -41.09 -2.78
C SER A 676 -20.80 -39.70 -3.00
N PHE A 677 -20.84 -38.82 -1.99
CA PHE A 677 -20.19 -37.50 -1.96
C PHE A 677 -19.05 -37.41 -0.93
N SER A 678 -18.61 -38.55 -0.41
CA SER A 678 -17.41 -38.65 0.43
C SER A 678 -16.16 -38.53 -0.45
N LEU A 679 -15.20 -37.71 -0.04
CA LEU A 679 -13.85 -37.65 -0.61
C LEU A 679 -13.00 -38.88 -0.22
N GLY A 680 -13.34 -39.55 0.88
CA GLY A 680 -12.62 -40.69 1.40
C GLY A 680 -13.20 -41.10 2.75
N ALA A 681 -13.17 -42.40 3.02
CA ALA A 681 -13.70 -42.99 4.25
C ALA A 681 -12.80 -44.14 4.71
N THR A 682 -12.71 -44.35 6.02
CA THR A 682 -11.91 -45.42 6.63
C THR A 682 -12.63 -46.05 7.81
N THR A 683 -12.62 -47.39 7.86
CA THR A 683 -13.07 -48.18 9.03
C THR A 683 -11.88 -48.62 9.90
N GLN A 684 -10.65 -48.17 9.60
CA GLN A 684 -9.45 -48.50 10.38
C GLN A 684 -9.30 -47.55 11.58
N VAL A 685 -10.35 -47.47 12.39
CA VAL A 685 -10.42 -46.59 13.56
C VAL A 685 -10.55 -47.41 14.85
N PRO A 686 -10.07 -46.91 16.00
CA PRO A 686 -10.42 -47.46 17.31
C PRO A 686 -11.95 -47.45 17.53
N ASP A 687 -12.44 -48.19 18.53
CA ASP A 687 -13.85 -48.12 18.90
C ASP A 687 -14.16 -46.77 19.57
N LEU A 688 -14.57 -45.79 18.75
CA LEU A 688 -14.93 -44.41 19.12
C LEU A 688 -15.97 -44.30 20.27
N THR A 689 -16.58 -45.43 20.66
CA THR A 689 -17.59 -45.49 21.73
C THR A 689 -17.03 -45.82 23.11
N ASP A 690 -15.75 -46.16 23.24
CA ASP A 690 -15.11 -46.54 24.52
C ASP A 690 -13.87 -45.68 24.86
N GLY A 691 -13.97 -44.94 25.97
CA GLY A 691 -12.89 -44.11 26.51
C GLY A 691 -12.96 -42.64 26.10
N VAL A 692 -11.79 -42.01 26.01
CA VAL A 692 -11.61 -40.62 25.60
C VAL A 692 -10.61 -40.62 24.45
N HIS A 693 -11.02 -40.10 23.31
CA HIS A 693 -10.19 -40.08 22.09
C HIS A 693 -9.66 -38.67 21.82
N THR A 694 -8.45 -38.60 21.27
CA THR A 694 -7.83 -37.37 20.78
C THR A 694 -7.81 -37.38 19.26
N VAL A 695 -8.35 -36.33 18.65
CA VAL A 695 -8.36 -36.17 17.20
C VAL A 695 -7.49 -34.97 16.83
N THR A 696 -6.61 -35.17 15.86
CA THR A 696 -5.87 -34.09 15.19
C THR A 696 -6.25 -34.08 13.71
N ILE A 697 -6.73 -32.94 13.21
CA ILE A 697 -7.05 -32.74 11.80
C ILE A 697 -6.08 -31.68 11.28
N GLN A 698 -5.36 -32.01 10.22
CA GLN A 698 -4.33 -31.17 9.62
C GLN A 698 -4.60 -30.99 8.12
N TYR A 699 -4.62 -29.74 7.66
CA TYR A 699 -4.63 -29.41 6.24
C TYR A 699 -3.32 -28.74 5.85
N LEU A 700 -2.69 -29.27 4.79
CA LEU A 700 -1.54 -28.67 4.13
C LEU A 700 -1.93 -28.24 2.72
N PRO A 701 -1.62 -26.99 2.29
CA PRO A 701 -1.96 -26.51 0.95
C PRO A 701 -1.12 -27.14 -0.18
N THR A 702 -0.18 -28.03 0.15
CA THR A 702 0.68 -28.74 -0.79
C THR A 702 0.59 -30.26 -0.59
N LEU A 703 0.39 -30.99 -1.69
CA LEU A 703 0.45 -32.45 -1.73
C LEU A 703 1.85 -32.92 -2.16
N THR A 704 2.50 -33.72 -1.31
CA THR A 704 3.82 -34.32 -1.63
C THR A 704 3.68 -35.78 -2.05
N PRO A 705 4.60 -36.33 -2.88
CA PRO A 705 4.54 -37.74 -3.27
C PRO A 705 4.52 -38.72 -2.08
N ALA A 706 5.22 -38.37 -0.99
CA ALA A 706 5.26 -39.19 0.22
C ALA A 706 3.89 -39.34 0.89
N MET A 707 3.02 -38.32 0.80
CA MET A 707 1.64 -38.39 1.31
C MET A 707 0.78 -39.32 0.44
N VAL A 708 0.92 -39.24 -0.88
CA VAL A 708 0.14 -40.04 -1.85
C VAL A 708 0.44 -41.54 -1.74
N PHE A 709 1.68 -41.92 -1.40
CA PHE A 709 2.09 -43.31 -1.22
C PHE A 709 1.91 -43.84 0.22
N ALA A 710 1.30 -43.07 1.13
CA ALA A 710 1.03 -43.53 2.49
C ALA A 710 -0.21 -44.43 2.55
N ASN A 711 -0.17 -45.49 3.36
CA ASN A 711 -1.27 -46.48 3.45
C ASN A 711 -2.64 -45.89 3.85
N HIS A 712 -2.64 -44.76 4.55
CA HIS A 712 -3.84 -44.06 5.00
C HIS A 712 -4.39 -43.07 3.95
N PHE A 713 -3.73 -42.88 2.81
CA PHE A 713 -4.23 -42.06 1.69
C PHE A 713 -5.31 -42.85 0.93
N GLN A 714 -6.59 -42.58 1.24
CA GLN A 714 -7.74 -43.36 0.78
C GLN A 714 -8.76 -42.47 0.04
N PRO A 715 -8.41 -41.89 -1.13
CA PRO A 715 -9.33 -41.09 -1.93
C PRO A 715 -10.42 -41.96 -2.57
N SER A 716 -11.66 -41.47 -2.55
CA SER A 716 -12.81 -42.09 -3.21
C SER A 716 -12.84 -41.81 -4.72
N ALA A 717 -13.70 -42.54 -5.44
CA ALA A 717 -13.96 -42.26 -6.86
C ALA A 717 -14.58 -40.87 -7.12
N TYR A 718 -15.24 -40.26 -6.13
CA TYR A 718 -15.91 -38.95 -6.28
C TYR A 718 -14.90 -37.82 -6.57
N ILE A 719 -13.69 -37.90 -6.02
CA ILE A 719 -12.59 -36.95 -6.28
C ILE A 719 -12.30 -36.79 -7.79
N SER A 720 -12.46 -37.86 -8.59
CA SER A 720 -12.24 -37.78 -10.05
C SER A 720 -13.19 -36.80 -10.75
N GLN A 721 -14.39 -36.59 -10.22
CA GLN A 721 -15.36 -35.62 -10.75
C GLN A 721 -14.95 -34.18 -10.43
N LEU A 722 -14.25 -33.96 -9.32
CA LEU A 722 -13.75 -32.64 -8.92
C LEU A 722 -12.55 -32.24 -9.77
N PHE A 723 -11.60 -33.14 -10.01
CA PHE A 723 -10.50 -32.93 -10.97
C PHE A 723 -10.98 -32.70 -12.42
N ALA A 724 -12.14 -33.21 -12.82
CA ALA A 724 -12.69 -33.06 -14.17
C ALA A 724 -13.72 -31.90 -14.29
N SER A 725 -13.97 -31.15 -13.21
CA SER A 725 -15.00 -30.11 -13.16
C SER A 725 -14.51 -28.80 -13.79
N SER A 726 -15.27 -28.25 -14.74
CA SER A 726 -15.00 -26.94 -15.34
C SER A 726 -15.16 -25.75 -14.37
N THR A 727 -15.71 -25.98 -13.16
CA THR A 727 -15.88 -24.94 -12.12
C THR A 727 -14.99 -25.16 -10.91
N MET A 728 -14.30 -26.30 -10.79
CA MET A 728 -13.49 -26.70 -9.65
C MET A 728 -12.21 -27.44 -10.10
N ASP A 729 -11.62 -27.03 -11.22
CA ASP A 729 -10.48 -27.73 -11.82
C ASP A 729 -9.22 -27.69 -10.94
N TRP A 730 -9.08 -28.71 -10.09
CA TRP A 730 -7.92 -28.90 -9.23
C TRP A 730 -6.64 -29.24 -10.04
N SER A 731 -6.76 -29.65 -11.31
CA SER A 731 -5.61 -30.09 -12.11
C SER A 731 -4.68 -28.94 -12.53
N THR A 732 -5.23 -27.73 -12.67
CA THR A 732 -4.49 -26.52 -13.05
C THR A 732 -4.07 -25.63 -11.88
N ILE A 733 -4.77 -25.72 -10.75
CA ILE A 733 -4.55 -24.89 -9.55
C ILE A 733 -3.61 -25.58 -8.54
N GLY A 734 -3.56 -26.92 -8.55
CA GLY A 734 -2.85 -27.72 -7.57
C GLY A 734 -3.76 -28.22 -6.45
N VAL A 735 -3.23 -29.14 -5.63
CA VAL A 735 -3.99 -29.79 -4.54
C VAL A 735 -3.19 -29.81 -3.25
N GLY A 736 -3.92 -29.61 -2.15
CA GLY A 736 -3.44 -29.85 -0.79
C GLY A 736 -3.80 -31.26 -0.31
N CYS A 737 -3.42 -31.57 0.93
CA CYS A 737 -3.71 -32.81 1.62
C CYS A 737 -4.38 -32.48 2.96
N LEU A 738 -5.54 -33.09 3.23
CA LEU A 738 -6.19 -33.09 4.53
C LEU A 738 -5.97 -34.47 5.17
N SER A 739 -5.37 -34.51 6.35
CA SER A 739 -5.12 -35.72 7.13
C SER A 739 -5.86 -35.69 8.47
N VAL A 740 -6.45 -36.82 8.85
CA VAL A 740 -7.14 -37.05 10.12
C VAL A 740 -6.39 -38.11 10.91
N GLU A 741 -6.03 -37.76 12.13
CA GLU A 741 -5.35 -38.59 13.11
C GLU A 741 -6.27 -38.85 14.30
N VAL A 742 -6.31 -40.09 14.78
CA VAL A 742 -7.05 -40.50 15.98
C VAL A 742 -6.10 -41.26 16.89
N ASP A 743 -5.98 -40.83 18.15
CA ASP A 743 -5.14 -41.43 19.19
C ASP A 743 -3.67 -41.66 18.80
N GLY A 744 -3.09 -40.75 18.00
CA GLY A 744 -1.70 -40.84 17.53
C GLY A 744 -1.50 -41.62 16.23
N LEU A 745 -2.58 -42.12 15.61
CA LEU A 745 -2.54 -42.85 14.34
C LEU A 745 -3.25 -42.06 13.24
N VAL A 746 -2.55 -41.78 12.13
CA VAL A 746 -3.17 -41.16 10.95
C VAL A 746 -4.04 -42.21 10.24
N VAL A 747 -5.36 -42.06 10.33
CA VAL A 747 -6.35 -43.05 9.84
C VAL A 747 -6.81 -42.77 8.42
N LEU A 748 -6.82 -41.50 8.00
CA LEU A 748 -7.30 -41.06 6.68
C LEU A 748 -6.54 -39.82 6.20
N SER A 749 -6.08 -39.85 4.95
CA SER A 749 -5.66 -38.65 4.20
C SER A 749 -6.41 -38.59 2.87
N VAL A 750 -6.88 -37.39 2.51
CA VAL A 750 -7.58 -37.11 1.25
C VAL A 750 -6.99 -35.87 0.56
N PRO A 751 -6.87 -35.86 -0.78
CA PRO A 751 -6.49 -34.67 -1.52
C PRO A 751 -7.69 -33.71 -1.60
N ILE A 752 -7.45 -32.42 -1.33
CA ILE A 752 -8.46 -31.38 -1.40
C ILE A 752 -7.81 -30.01 -1.66
N HIS A 753 -8.51 -29.13 -2.38
CA HIS A 753 -8.12 -27.73 -2.54
C HIS A 753 -9.24 -26.81 -2.02
N LEU A 754 -9.11 -26.35 -0.76
CA LEU A 754 -10.19 -25.68 -0.03
C LEU A 754 -10.75 -24.42 -0.72
N ASP A 755 -9.90 -23.65 -1.39
CA ASP A 755 -10.28 -22.41 -2.08
C ASP A 755 -10.99 -22.66 -3.42
N ALA A 756 -10.91 -23.89 -3.95
CA ALA A 756 -11.64 -24.31 -5.14
C ALA A 756 -12.93 -25.08 -4.81
N THR A 757 -13.00 -25.74 -3.63
CA THR A 757 -14.23 -26.42 -3.18
C THR A 757 -15.20 -25.46 -2.52
N LEU A 758 -14.71 -24.61 -1.62
CA LEU A 758 -15.50 -23.67 -0.84
C LEU A 758 -15.31 -22.25 -1.40
N GLN A 759 -16.40 -21.48 -1.45
CA GLN A 759 -16.30 -20.04 -1.66
C GLN A 759 -15.84 -19.43 -0.33
N LEU A 760 -14.54 -19.15 -0.20
CA LEU A 760 -13.93 -18.61 1.01
C LEU A 760 -13.85 -17.08 0.99
N THR A 761 -14.27 -16.41 2.06
CA THR A 761 -14.20 -14.95 2.17
C THR A 761 -12.79 -14.50 2.55
N ALA A 762 -11.95 -14.30 1.53
CA ALA A 762 -10.50 -14.07 1.65
C ALA A 762 -9.78 -15.23 2.38
N GLY A 763 -10.06 -16.47 1.97
CA GLY A 763 -9.38 -17.67 2.47
C GLY A 763 -9.84 -18.20 3.85
N ARG A 764 -10.99 -17.71 4.35
CA ARG A 764 -11.54 -18.05 5.67
C ARG A 764 -12.88 -18.78 5.61
N ALA A 765 -13.14 -19.54 6.67
CA ALA A 765 -14.42 -20.21 6.97
C ALA A 765 -14.67 -20.22 8.49
N PHE A 766 -15.93 -20.28 8.90
CA PHE A 766 -16.30 -20.63 10.28
C PHE A 766 -15.94 -22.09 10.55
N VAL A 767 -15.54 -22.38 11.79
CA VAL A 767 -15.17 -23.71 12.26
C VAL A 767 -16.00 -24.08 13.49
N GLY A 768 -16.38 -25.34 13.60
CA GLY A 768 -17.22 -25.80 14.70
C GLY A 768 -17.55 -27.29 14.63
N PHE A 769 -18.43 -27.71 15.53
CA PHE A 769 -18.90 -29.08 15.64
C PHE A 769 -20.42 -29.15 15.43
N THR A 770 -20.89 -30.23 14.81
CA THR A 770 -22.31 -30.58 14.74
C THR A 770 -22.49 -32.01 15.23
N ALA A 771 -23.61 -32.32 15.88
CA ALA A 771 -23.94 -33.70 16.26
C ALA A 771 -25.45 -33.93 16.22
N ALA A 772 -25.84 -35.19 16.03
CA ALA A 772 -27.23 -35.60 16.07
C ALA A 772 -27.41 -37.01 16.67
N THR A 773 -28.63 -37.26 17.16
CA THR A 773 -29.08 -38.57 17.60
C THR A 773 -30.27 -39.05 16.77
N GLY A 774 -30.34 -40.36 16.57
CA GLY A 774 -31.37 -41.01 15.79
C GLY A 774 -32.68 -41.22 16.56
N ALA A 775 -33.59 -41.96 15.94
CA ALA A 775 -34.89 -42.33 16.54
C ALA A 775 -34.75 -43.45 17.57
N ASP A 776 -34.12 -44.55 17.16
CA ASP A 776 -33.96 -45.80 17.94
C ASP A 776 -32.56 -45.96 18.54
N THR A 777 -31.63 -45.08 18.15
CA THR A 777 -30.23 -45.07 18.60
C THR A 777 -29.82 -43.66 18.99
N TRP A 778 -29.27 -43.49 20.18
CA TRP A 778 -28.88 -42.18 20.71
C TRP A 778 -27.70 -42.31 21.68
N GLN A 779 -26.93 -41.24 21.82
CA GLN A 779 -25.79 -41.16 22.74
C GLN A 779 -25.44 -39.71 23.08
N VAL A 780 -24.65 -39.55 24.15
CA VAL A 780 -24.07 -38.26 24.51
C VAL A 780 -22.79 -38.04 23.71
N HIS A 781 -22.68 -36.87 23.07
CA HIS A 781 -21.45 -36.38 22.46
C HIS A 781 -20.88 -35.24 23.33
N ASP A 782 -19.85 -35.53 24.13
CA ASP A 782 -19.15 -34.56 24.96
C ASP A 782 -17.76 -34.25 24.36
N VAL A 783 -17.49 -32.98 24.01
CA VAL A 783 -16.15 -32.47 23.68
C VAL A 783 -15.50 -31.92 24.95
N LEU A 784 -14.27 -32.33 25.25
CA LEU A 784 -13.58 -32.03 26.52
C LEU A 784 -12.56 -30.90 26.38
N SER A 785 -11.85 -30.85 25.24
CA SER A 785 -10.96 -29.74 24.88
C SER A 785 -10.96 -29.49 23.37
N TRP A 786 -10.59 -28.28 22.95
CA TRP A 786 -10.42 -27.89 21.55
C TRP A 786 -9.36 -26.80 21.38
N ALA A 787 -8.38 -27.02 20.52
CA ALA A 787 -7.37 -26.05 20.09
C ALA A 787 -7.33 -25.94 18.57
N PHE A 788 -7.02 -24.76 18.04
CA PHE A 788 -6.94 -24.49 16.60
C PHE A 788 -5.74 -23.59 16.28
N ASP A 789 -5.05 -23.91 15.17
CA ASP A 789 -3.85 -23.23 14.68
C ASP A 789 -3.95 -22.98 13.17
N SER A 790 -3.98 -21.72 12.74
CA SER A 790 -3.77 -21.34 11.34
C SER A 790 -2.28 -21.14 11.08
N TRP A 791 -1.68 -21.97 10.21
CA TRP A 791 -0.23 -21.92 9.96
C TRP A 791 0.21 -20.88 8.95
N ARG A 792 -0.70 -20.44 8.06
CA ARG A 792 -0.49 -19.32 7.12
C ARG A 792 0.75 -19.49 6.23
N LEU A 793 0.89 -20.71 5.72
CA LEU A 793 1.94 -21.16 4.82
C LEU A 793 1.62 -20.69 3.39
N ILE A 794 2.47 -19.81 2.86
CA ILE A 794 2.43 -19.30 1.46
C ILE A 794 3.80 -19.55 0.83
#